data_AF-A0A259CLW3-F1
#
_entry.id   AF-A0A259CLW3-F1
#
_cell.length_a   1.000
_cell.length_b   1.000
_cell.length_c   1.000
_cell.angle_alpha   90.00
_cell.angle_beta   90.00
_cell.angle_gamma   90.00
#
_symmetry.space_group_name_H-M   'P 1'
#
loop_
_entity.id
_entity.type
_entity.pdbx_description
1 polymer ?
#
loop_
_entity_poly.entity_id
_entity_poly.type
_entity_poly.pdbx_seq_one_letter_code
_entity_poly.pdbx_strand_id
1 'polypeptide(L)'
;MAITSTQRTQIVQATVAMFGAAPGGYMTELTALFEATGSNITNFMKALATTTAFTNQAAYANFKTTTEKATSMAAAYGLTDITTAGSAGKQAYDYFAAELNKGVSIGEIFAAANTFLTGTTDAAFTATKTLLTNKTTVAEYYTVTQGGTSTTLTTLQSAVSSVTATTDVSTPTAIAAVIAATAAATTGQTFTLTTGVNEGTAFTGGTGNDTFTATNATLTTALDTLKGGTGTDTLSITSVTTDLNNDGDTTDTNEGAFVLTDVSGLSLTSIETVQIRAAHNATVNTTTFTDVTTLSTTQVAGDAALTAATTTDITVSGVTGTIATDGGKNISVTDATAAKNITIGAATVNAGTITVTDTNQSTGAIAIDGGTTVTVTASARTTGTITVGDTGAGNVATDMASGAITVTASEALASTGTAADITVEGGSSISITENITASAAAITTASTSGAPGVITGAAIAATGGAATTTITVNQTAAKAAVAAVTAATAVAATTTATFTAVTSGTAVTVNGLTFTAAKDLTAAQVAAAFSGLTAGDKQAGTGPTANGTYTGASAAAWTTGAVTNISSTSSSVTFTAVSGTAAVTAATNATLGTPVTGTVGATGVTGVLGVVNGGVTVNGNITGTDVLSTVSLNAYGTSTVASDALTSLSLANSASGVTV
;
A
#
# COMPACT_ATOMS: atom_id res chain seq x y z
N MET A 1 17.67 -35.31 -40.11
CA MET A 1 18.94 -35.54 -40.85
C MET A 1 19.98 -34.57 -40.31
N ALA A 2 21.25 -34.61 -40.74
CA ALA A 2 22.17 -33.53 -40.40
C ALA A 2 22.08 -32.46 -41.50
N ILE A 3 21.74 -31.21 -41.16
CA ILE A 3 21.76 -30.09 -42.10
C ILE A 3 23.18 -29.77 -42.55
N THR A 4 23.35 -29.30 -43.79
CA THR A 4 24.66 -28.85 -44.29
C THR A 4 25.07 -27.50 -43.68
N SER A 5 26.35 -27.13 -43.78
CA SER A 5 26.82 -25.80 -43.38
C SER A 5 26.10 -24.67 -44.11
N THR A 6 25.85 -24.84 -45.42
CA THR A 6 25.09 -23.88 -46.22
C THR A 6 23.65 -23.73 -45.71
N GLN A 7 22.96 -24.83 -45.41
CA GLN A 7 21.60 -24.80 -44.86
C GLN A 7 21.58 -24.12 -43.48
N ARG A 8 22.59 -24.38 -42.64
CA ARG A 8 22.72 -23.72 -41.34
C ARG A 8 22.86 -22.20 -41.50
N THR A 9 23.76 -21.73 -42.36
CA THR A 9 23.93 -20.29 -42.62
C THR A 9 22.65 -19.67 -43.16
N GLN A 10 21.88 -20.38 -44.00
CA GLN A 10 20.58 -19.90 -44.49
C GLN A 10 19.53 -19.78 -43.35
N ILE A 11 19.50 -20.73 -42.41
CA ILE A 11 18.64 -20.63 -41.21
C ILE A 11 19.02 -19.40 -40.38
N VAL A 12 20.31 -19.20 -40.11
CA VAL A 12 20.81 -18.04 -39.35
C VAL A 12 20.46 -16.73 -40.07
N GLN A 13 20.66 -16.67 -41.39
CA GLN A 13 20.33 -15.48 -42.18
C GLN A 13 18.82 -15.18 -42.14
N ALA A 14 17.97 -16.21 -42.15
CA ALA A 14 16.53 -16.05 -42.03
C ALA A 14 16.13 -15.47 -40.66
N THR A 15 16.73 -15.92 -39.55
CA THR A 15 16.44 -15.36 -38.22
C THR A 15 16.95 -13.93 -38.10
N VAL A 16 18.13 -13.63 -38.64
CA VAL A 16 18.68 -12.27 -38.67
C VAL A 16 17.76 -11.33 -39.45
N ALA A 17 17.29 -11.73 -40.63
CA ALA A 17 16.43 -10.89 -41.46
C ALA A 17 15.04 -10.66 -40.83
N MET A 18 14.43 -11.71 -40.27
CA MET A 18 13.06 -11.63 -39.76
C MET A 18 12.96 -11.10 -38.32
N PHE A 19 13.95 -11.41 -37.47
CA PHE A 19 13.90 -11.09 -36.03
C PHE A 19 14.98 -10.11 -35.59
N GLY A 20 15.96 -9.80 -36.44
CA GLY A 20 17.13 -9.02 -36.05
C GLY A 20 17.95 -9.72 -34.97
N ALA A 21 17.93 -11.06 -34.94
CA ALA A 21 18.43 -11.85 -33.81
C ALA A 21 19.28 -13.05 -34.25
N ALA A 22 20.22 -13.43 -33.39
CA ALA A 22 20.91 -14.72 -33.50
C ALA A 22 19.99 -15.88 -33.08
N PRO A 23 20.11 -17.10 -33.66
CA PRO A 23 19.32 -18.25 -33.23
C PRO A 23 19.55 -18.65 -31.76
N GLY A 24 20.81 -18.62 -31.29
CA GLY A 24 21.18 -19.00 -29.92
C GLY A 24 20.62 -20.36 -29.50
N GLY A 25 19.94 -20.40 -28.35
CA GLY A 25 19.35 -21.62 -27.79
C GLY A 25 18.28 -22.28 -28.67
N TYR A 26 17.69 -21.55 -29.64
CA TYR A 26 16.65 -22.08 -30.54
C TYR A 26 17.20 -22.79 -31.78
N MET A 27 18.52 -22.91 -31.93
CA MET A 27 19.10 -23.46 -33.17
C MET A 27 18.62 -24.89 -33.47
N THR A 28 18.37 -25.70 -32.44
CA THR A 28 17.87 -27.07 -32.57
C THR A 28 16.43 -27.09 -33.10
N GLU A 29 15.54 -26.30 -32.51
CA GLU A 29 14.13 -26.19 -32.89
C GLU A 29 13.98 -25.60 -34.30
N LEU A 30 14.78 -24.59 -34.63
CA LEU A 30 14.80 -23.98 -35.97
C LEU A 30 15.27 -24.98 -37.02
N THR A 31 16.25 -25.82 -36.69
CA THR A 31 16.68 -26.92 -37.56
C THR A 31 15.55 -27.93 -37.78
N ALA A 32 14.85 -28.33 -36.72
CA ALA A 32 13.71 -29.24 -36.83
C ALA A 32 12.57 -28.64 -37.67
N LEU A 33 12.27 -27.35 -37.52
CA LEU A 33 11.29 -26.64 -38.34
C LEU A 33 11.70 -26.56 -39.82
N PHE A 34 12.99 -26.34 -40.09
CA PHE A 34 13.52 -26.36 -41.46
C PHE A 34 13.37 -27.74 -42.10
N GLU A 35 13.63 -28.82 -41.38
CA GLU A 35 13.40 -30.18 -41.87
C GLU A 35 11.90 -30.46 -42.11
N ALA A 36 11.04 -30.07 -41.18
CA ALA A 36 9.58 -30.26 -41.28
C ALA A 36 8.95 -29.51 -42.47
N THR A 37 9.59 -28.42 -42.92
CA THR A 37 9.17 -27.64 -44.09
C THR A 37 9.77 -28.14 -45.41
N GLY A 38 10.33 -29.36 -45.40
CA GLY A 38 10.91 -30.04 -46.56
C GLY A 38 12.29 -29.52 -46.94
N SER A 39 13.04 -28.97 -45.98
CA SER A 39 14.35 -28.34 -46.20
C SER A 39 14.32 -27.23 -47.25
N ASN A 40 13.20 -26.49 -47.32
CA ASN A 40 13.00 -25.39 -48.24
C ASN A 40 12.97 -24.06 -47.47
N ILE A 41 13.91 -23.17 -47.77
CA ILE A 41 14.07 -21.91 -47.01
C ILE A 41 12.85 -20.99 -47.11
N THR A 42 12.14 -20.99 -48.24
CA THR A 42 10.93 -20.18 -48.42
C THR A 42 9.80 -20.71 -47.52
N ASN A 43 9.58 -22.02 -47.51
CA ASN A 43 8.58 -22.64 -46.62
C ASN A 43 8.94 -22.47 -45.14
N PHE A 44 10.23 -22.55 -44.81
CA PHE A 44 10.73 -22.29 -43.46
C PHE A 44 10.43 -20.86 -43.00
N MET A 45 10.76 -19.85 -43.81
CA MET A 45 10.48 -18.45 -43.47
C MET A 45 8.98 -18.15 -43.40
N LYS A 46 8.17 -18.80 -44.25
CA LYS A 46 6.70 -18.75 -44.15
C LYS A 46 6.22 -19.30 -42.81
N ALA A 47 6.75 -20.43 -42.37
CA ALA A 47 6.41 -21.00 -41.06
C ALA A 47 6.86 -20.08 -39.91
N LEU A 48 8.08 -19.52 -39.97
CA LEU A 48 8.58 -18.56 -38.97
C LEU A 48 7.66 -17.34 -38.83
N ALA A 49 7.14 -16.81 -39.94
CA ALA A 49 6.25 -15.65 -39.92
C ALA A 49 4.91 -15.92 -39.21
N THR A 50 4.54 -17.18 -39.00
CA THR A 50 3.33 -17.58 -38.25
C THR A 50 3.57 -17.80 -36.76
N THR A 51 4.83 -17.77 -36.31
CA THR A 51 5.16 -17.97 -34.90
C THR A 51 4.71 -16.78 -34.05
N THR A 52 4.32 -17.04 -32.81
CA THR A 52 3.94 -15.99 -31.86
C THR A 52 5.10 -15.04 -31.58
N ALA A 53 6.34 -15.54 -31.55
CA ALA A 53 7.54 -14.73 -31.42
C ALA A 53 7.67 -13.69 -32.55
N PHE A 54 7.22 -14.01 -33.76
CA PHE A 54 7.22 -13.08 -34.89
C PHE A 54 6.01 -12.13 -34.85
N THR A 55 4.81 -12.66 -34.68
CA THR A 55 3.58 -11.86 -34.73
C THR A 55 3.42 -10.90 -33.55
N ASN A 56 4.07 -11.19 -32.41
CA ASN A 56 4.09 -10.29 -31.25
C ASN A 56 5.19 -9.23 -31.31
N GLN A 57 6.09 -9.27 -32.30
CA GLN A 57 6.99 -8.13 -32.51
C GLN A 57 6.18 -6.91 -32.95
N ALA A 58 6.39 -5.79 -32.26
CA ALA A 58 5.71 -4.53 -32.56
C ALA A 58 5.86 -4.12 -34.03
N ALA A 59 6.98 -4.44 -34.67
CA ALA A 59 7.27 -4.18 -36.08
C ALA A 59 6.31 -4.86 -37.06
N TYR A 60 5.76 -6.04 -36.72
CA TYR A 60 4.97 -6.88 -37.63
C TYR A 60 3.58 -7.25 -37.10
N ALA A 61 3.17 -6.64 -35.99
CA ALA A 61 1.90 -6.93 -35.35
C ALA A 61 0.70 -6.77 -36.31
N ASN A 62 -0.34 -7.59 -36.10
CA ASN A 62 -1.50 -7.64 -36.99
C ASN A 62 -2.29 -6.32 -37.07
N PHE A 63 -2.18 -5.45 -36.06
CA PHE A 63 -2.81 -4.13 -36.04
C PHE A 63 -2.07 -3.07 -36.88
N LYS A 64 -0.87 -3.36 -37.41
CA LYS A 64 -0.14 -2.44 -38.29
C LYS A 64 -0.64 -2.48 -39.73
N THR A 65 -0.65 -1.30 -40.35
CA THR A 65 -0.96 -1.10 -41.78
C THR A 65 0.11 -1.70 -42.70
N THR A 66 -0.22 -1.90 -43.97
CA THR A 66 0.74 -2.34 -45.00
C THR A 66 1.94 -1.42 -45.11
N THR A 67 1.73 -0.11 -45.06
CA THR A 67 2.81 0.89 -45.12
C THR A 67 3.76 0.77 -43.92
N GLU A 68 3.23 0.66 -42.70
CA GLU A 68 4.08 0.47 -41.52
C GLU A 68 4.88 -0.82 -41.58
N LYS A 69 4.28 -1.92 -42.04
CA LYS A 69 4.96 -3.20 -42.23
C LYS A 69 6.07 -3.10 -43.28
N ALA A 70 5.80 -2.49 -44.43
CA ALA A 70 6.80 -2.28 -45.48
C ALA A 70 7.99 -1.43 -44.99
N THR A 71 7.72 -0.37 -44.21
CA THR A 71 8.76 0.44 -43.56
C THR A 71 9.60 -0.40 -42.59
N SER A 72 8.97 -1.20 -41.73
CA SER A 72 9.68 -2.09 -40.81
C SER A 72 10.52 -3.15 -41.54
N MET A 73 10.02 -3.69 -42.65
CA MET A 73 10.77 -4.65 -43.48
C MET A 73 12.00 -4.01 -44.14
N ALA A 74 11.89 -2.78 -44.65
CA ALA A 74 13.06 -2.04 -45.16
C ALA A 74 14.09 -1.79 -44.05
N ALA A 75 13.63 -1.36 -42.87
CA ALA A 75 14.49 -1.14 -41.72
C ALA A 75 15.22 -2.42 -41.24
N ALA A 76 14.59 -3.59 -41.37
CA ALA A 76 15.23 -4.88 -41.04
C ALA A 76 16.50 -5.15 -41.87
N TYR A 77 16.56 -4.60 -43.09
CA TYR A 77 17.73 -4.65 -43.97
C TYR A 77 18.64 -3.41 -43.85
N GLY A 78 18.44 -2.56 -42.83
CA GLY A 78 19.21 -1.34 -42.62
C GLY A 78 18.93 -0.26 -43.66
N LEU A 79 17.80 -0.33 -44.36
CA LEU A 79 17.38 0.64 -45.37
C LEU A 79 16.39 1.63 -44.75
N THR A 80 16.86 2.82 -44.42
CA THR A 80 16.05 3.86 -43.75
C THR A 80 15.57 4.96 -44.70
N ASP A 81 16.28 5.24 -45.79
CA ASP A 81 15.84 6.19 -46.81
C ASP A 81 14.79 5.56 -47.73
N ILE A 82 13.53 5.65 -47.31
CA ILE A 82 12.35 5.18 -48.05
C ILE A 82 11.65 6.27 -48.85
N THR A 83 12.27 7.46 -48.99
CA THR A 83 11.60 8.62 -49.61
C THR A 83 12.25 9.03 -50.93
N THR A 84 13.59 8.97 -51.01
CA THR A 84 14.36 9.38 -52.19
C THR A 84 14.12 8.43 -53.37
N ALA A 85 13.60 8.94 -54.48
CA ALA A 85 13.39 8.15 -55.68
C ALA A 85 14.72 7.58 -56.19
N GLY A 86 14.77 6.27 -56.42
CA GLY A 86 15.97 5.55 -56.86
C GLY A 86 16.91 5.08 -55.74
N SER A 87 16.70 5.46 -54.48
CA SER A 87 17.46 4.89 -53.37
C SER A 87 17.13 3.39 -53.19
N ALA A 88 18.07 2.61 -52.67
CA ALA A 88 17.83 1.19 -52.36
C ALA A 88 16.68 1.00 -51.37
N GLY A 89 16.54 1.92 -50.40
CA GLY A 89 15.47 1.87 -49.40
C GLY A 89 14.10 2.15 -49.98
N LYS A 90 13.99 3.13 -50.90
CA LYS A 90 12.74 3.39 -51.61
C LYS A 90 12.35 2.21 -52.50
N GLN A 91 13.30 1.66 -53.26
CA GLN A 91 13.05 0.50 -54.11
C GLN A 91 12.59 -0.73 -53.31
N ALA A 92 13.22 -0.99 -52.15
CA ALA A 92 12.83 -2.09 -51.27
C ALA A 92 11.45 -1.84 -50.63
N TYR A 93 11.19 -0.62 -50.14
CA TYR A 93 9.89 -0.24 -49.59
C TYR A 93 8.76 -0.42 -50.62
N ASP A 94 8.95 0.09 -51.85
CA ASP A 94 7.95 0.00 -52.91
C ASP A 94 7.64 -1.47 -53.27
N TYR A 95 8.68 -2.32 -53.32
CA TYR A 95 8.53 -3.76 -53.50
C TYR A 95 7.76 -4.42 -52.34
N PHE A 96 8.15 -4.16 -51.09
CA PHE A 96 7.48 -4.75 -49.92
C PHE A 96 6.02 -4.33 -49.82
N ALA A 97 5.73 -3.05 -50.05
CA ALA A 97 4.36 -2.55 -50.06
C ALA A 97 3.53 -3.21 -51.18
N ALA A 98 4.09 -3.37 -52.37
CA ALA A 98 3.42 -4.02 -53.49
C ALA A 98 3.08 -5.49 -53.21
N GLU A 99 4.02 -6.26 -52.65
CA GLU A 99 3.80 -7.68 -52.35
C GLU A 99 2.83 -7.89 -51.17
N LEU A 100 2.91 -7.05 -50.13
CA LEU A 100 1.95 -7.07 -49.03
C LEU A 100 0.52 -6.77 -49.50
N ASN A 101 0.35 -5.82 -50.43
CA ASN A 101 -0.96 -5.50 -51.03
C ASN A 101 -1.53 -6.65 -51.88
N LYS A 102 -0.67 -7.51 -52.43
CA LYS A 102 -1.09 -8.75 -53.12
C LYS A 102 -1.48 -9.88 -52.14
N GLY A 103 -1.29 -9.67 -50.83
CA GLY A 103 -1.55 -10.69 -49.80
C GLY A 103 -0.44 -11.74 -49.68
N VAL A 104 0.76 -11.48 -50.21
CA VAL A 104 1.92 -12.37 -50.03
C VAL A 104 2.35 -12.34 -48.57
N SER A 105 2.70 -13.51 -48.01
CA SER A 105 3.10 -13.58 -46.60
C SER A 105 4.45 -12.92 -46.37
N ILE A 106 4.62 -12.27 -45.20
CA ILE A 106 5.87 -11.57 -44.85
C ILE A 106 7.09 -12.51 -44.95
N GLY A 107 6.96 -13.77 -44.53
CA GLY A 107 8.03 -14.76 -44.64
C GLY A 107 8.46 -15.06 -46.08
N GLU A 108 7.50 -15.08 -47.01
CA GLU A 108 7.79 -15.28 -48.44
C GLU A 108 8.48 -14.04 -49.05
N ILE A 109 8.06 -12.85 -48.65
CA ILE A 109 8.68 -11.59 -49.08
C ILE A 109 10.13 -11.49 -48.58
N PHE A 110 10.40 -11.84 -47.31
CA PHE A 110 11.77 -11.89 -46.77
C PHE A 110 12.64 -12.95 -47.48
N ALA A 111 12.08 -14.12 -47.83
CA ALA A 111 12.81 -15.13 -48.58
C ALA A 111 13.21 -14.61 -49.99
N ALA A 112 12.30 -13.90 -50.66
CA ALA A 112 12.58 -13.25 -51.94
C ALA A 112 13.64 -12.16 -51.81
N ALA A 113 13.57 -11.33 -50.76
CA ALA A 113 14.55 -10.27 -50.50
C ALA A 113 15.96 -10.83 -50.21
N ASN A 114 16.06 -11.90 -49.40
CA ASN A 114 17.34 -12.60 -49.18
C ASN A 114 17.91 -13.18 -50.48
N THR A 115 17.07 -13.76 -51.31
CA THR A 115 17.46 -14.28 -52.64
C THR A 115 17.93 -13.15 -53.56
N PHE A 116 17.24 -12.01 -53.57
CA PHE A 116 17.66 -10.84 -54.33
C PHE A 116 19.01 -10.30 -53.87
N LEU A 117 19.20 -10.10 -52.55
CA LEU A 117 20.44 -9.57 -52.00
C LEU A 117 21.65 -10.48 -52.25
N THR A 118 21.46 -11.81 -52.21
CA THR A 118 22.54 -12.75 -52.52
C THR A 118 22.96 -12.69 -53.99
N GLY A 119 22.01 -12.54 -54.92
CA GLY A 119 22.27 -12.53 -56.37
C GLY A 119 22.57 -11.17 -57.00
N THR A 120 22.18 -10.06 -56.37
CA THR A 120 22.30 -8.72 -56.99
C THR A 120 23.76 -8.24 -57.10
N THR A 121 24.03 -7.51 -58.19
CA THR A 121 25.26 -6.76 -58.47
C THR A 121 25.02 -5.24 -58.51
N ASP A 122 23.80 -4.79 -58.18
CA ASP A 122 23.46 -3.37 -58.12
C ASP A 122 24.26 -2.68 -57.00
N ALA A 123 25.01 -1.64 -57.37
CA ALA A 123 25.83 -0.88 -56.45
C ALA A 123 25.03 -0.31 -55.28
N ALA A 124 23.76 0.08 -55.50
CA ALA A 124 22.88 0.64 -54.49
C ALA A 124 22.61 -0.31 -53.31
N PHE A 125 22.63 -1.63 -53.54
CA PHE A 125 22.38 -2.65 -52.52
C PHE A 125 23.64 -3.24 -51.90
N THR A 126 24.84 -2.79 -52.29
CA THR A 126 26.12 -3.32 -51.79
C THR A 126 26.21 -3.23 -50.27
N ALA A 127 25.91 -2.06 -49.69
CA ALA A 127 25.98 -1.86 -48.24
C ALA A 127 24.99 -2.77 -47.50
N THR A 128 23.77 -2.91 -48.00
CA THR A 128 22.73 -3.79 -47.44
C THR A 128 23.12 -5.26 -47.52
N LYS A 129 23.69 -5.69 -48.65
CA LYS A 129 24.22 -7.05 -48.82
C LYS A 129 25.33 -7.34 -47.82
N THR A 130 26.28 -6.42 -47.65
CA THR A 130 27.36 -6.55 -46.67
C THR A 130 26.82 -6.54 -45.24
N LEU A 131 25.87 -5.67 -44.92
CA LEU A 131 25.23 -5.62 -43.61
C LEU A 131 24.58 -6.96 -43.23
N LEU A 132 23.77 -7.52 -44.12
CA LEU A 132 23.12 -8.82 -43.90
C LEU A 132 24.16 -9.93 -43.72
N THR A 133 25.23 -9.90 -44.52
CA THR A 133 26.34 -10.86 -44.44
C THR A 133 27.04 -10.76 -43.08
N ASN A 134 27.46 -9.56 -42.68
CA ASN A 134 28.12 -9.32 -41.39
C ASN A 134 27.24 -9.77 -40.22
N LYS A 135 25.96 -9.38 -40.21
CA LYS A 135 25.01 -9.82 -39.16
C LYS A 135 24.86 -11.33 -39.12
N THR A 136 24.79 -11.98 -40.28
CA THR A 136 24.73 -13.45 -40.37
C THR A 136 26.00 -14.09 -39.80
N THR A 137 27.18 -13.56 -40.14
CA THR A 137 28.46 -14.05 -39.61
C THR A 137 28.56 -13.89 -38.09
N VAL A 138 28.16 -12.74 -37.54
CA VAL A 138 28.16 -12.50 -36.09
C VAL A 138 27.14 -13.41 -35.38
N ALA A 139 25.93 -13.56 -35.92
CA ALA A 139 24.92 -14.47 -35.38
C ALA A 139 25.34 -15.95 -35.40
N GLU A 140 25.98 -16.38 -36.49
CA GLU A 140 26.50 -17.75 -36.62
C GLU A 140 27.64 -17.98 -35.61
N TYR A 141 28.55 -17.01 -35.43
CA TYR A 141 29.60 -17.09 -34.41
C TYR A 141 29.03 -17.18 -32.99
N TYR A 142 28.07 -16.33 -32.63
CA TYR A 142 27.39 -16.37 -31.32
C TYR A 142 26.75 -17.74 -31.06
N THR A 143 26.01 -18.24 -32.04
CA THR A 143 25.21 -19.47 -31.88
C THR A 143 26.08 -20.72 -31.92
N VAL A 144 26.97 -20.82 -32.90
CA VAL A 144 27.69 -22.07 -33.23
C VAL A 144 29.06 -22.10 -32.57
N THR A 145 29.82 -21.01 -32.67
CA THR A 145 31.22 -20.98 -32.19
C THR A 145 31.31 -20.70 -30.69
N GLN A 146 30.56 -19.73 -30.18
CA GLN A 146 30.49 -19.47 -28.73
C GLN A 146 29.54 -20.42 -28.00
N GLY A 147 28.65 -21.10 -28.72
CA GLY A 147 27.64 -21.98 -28.12
C GLY A 147 26.60 -21.22 -27.29
N GLY A 148 26.17 -20.03 -27.73
CA GLY A 148 25.19 -19.22 -27.02
C GLY A 148 23.87 -19.97 -26.80
N THR A 149 23.47 -20.12 -25.54
CA THR A 149 22.30 -20.92 -25.13
C THR A 149 21.07 -20.09 -24.77
N SER A 150 21.13 -18.76 -24.86
CA SER A 150 20.01 -17.89 -24.49
C SER A 150 18.77 -18.18 -25.34
N THR A 151 17.60 -18.16 -24.71
CA THR A 151 16.28 -18.23 -25.36
C THR A 151 15.51 -16.92 -25.20
N THR A 152 16.12 -15.89 -24.62
CA THR A 152 15.50 -14.58 -24.45
C THR A 152 15.69 -13.74 -25.72
N LEU A 153 14.59 -13.35 -26.38
CA LEU A 153 14.62 -12.62 -27.65
C LEU A 153 15.50 -11.36 -27.58
N THR A 154 15.44 -10.59 -26.50
CA THR A 154 16.24 -9.36 -26.34
C THR A 154 17.75 -9.63 -26.29
N THR A 155 18.18 -10.68 -25.59
CA THR A 155 19.58 -11.12 -25.56
C THR A 155 20.04 -11.63 -26.94
N LEU A 156 19.15 -12.28 -27.68
CA LEU A 156 19.46 -12.77 -29.02
C LEU A 156 19.53 -11.64 -30.06
N GLN A 157 18.70 -10.61 -29.91
CA GLN A 157 18.74 -9.38 -30.71
C GLN A 157 19.98 -8.54 -30.41
N SER A 158 20.40 -8.46 -29.15
CA SER A 158 21.57 -7.66 -28.78
C SER A 158 22.84 -8.17 -29.47
N ALA A 159 23.01 -9.48 -29.63
CA ALA A 159 24.18 -10.09 -30.27
C ALA A 159 24.51 -9.56 -31.68
N VAL A 160 23.54 -8.99 -32.41
CA VAL A 160 23.73 -8.45 -33.77
C VAL A 160 23.30 -6.99 -33.95
N SER A 161 22.84 -6.34 -32.88
CA SER A 161 22.22 -5.01 -32.95
C SER A 161 23.19 -3.90 -33.37
N SER A 162 24.45 -3.96 -32.92
CA SER A 162 25.51 -2.99 -33.23
C SER A 162 26.21 -3.23 -34.59
N VAL A 163 25.88 -4.31 -35.28
CA VAL A 163 26.55 -4.72 -36.51
C VAL A 163 26.11 -3.85 -37.68
N THR A 164 27.08 -3.29 -38.38
CA THR A 164 26.93 -2.43 -39.56
C THR A 164 27.61 -3.06 -40.79
N ALA A 165 27.48 -2.43 -41.96
CA ALA A 165 28.18 -2.84 -43.18
C ALA A 165 29.71 -2.69 -43.07
N THR A 166 30.21 -1.90 -42.12
CA THR A 166 31.65 -1.67 -41.90
C THR A 166 32.20 -2.45 -40.70
N THR A 167 31.38 -3.24 -40.02
CA THR A 167 31.83 -4.06 -38.90
C THR A 167 32.87 -5.09 -39.36
N ASP A 168 34.00 -5.13 -38.66
CA ASP A 168 35.04 -6.13 -38.91
C ASP A 168 34.57 -7.52 -38.43
N VAL A 169 34.34 -8.40 -39.40
CA VAL A 169 33.99 -9.82 -39.18
C VAL A 169 35.07 -10.75 -39.73
N SER A 170 36.28 -10.25 -39.99
CA SER A 170 37.36 -10.99 -40.65
C SER A 170 37.99 -12.07 -39.75
N THR A 171 37.89 -11.93 -38.43
CA THR A 171 38.47 -12.87 -37.47
C THR A 171 37.49 -13.21 -36.32
N PRO A 172 37.58 -14.42 -35.73
CA PRO A 172 36.86 -14.77 -34.51
C PRO A 172 37.00 -13.75 -33.37
N THR A 173 38.20 -13.19 -33.18
CA THR A 173 38.47 -12.21 -32.12
C THR A 173 37.74 -10.88 -32.36
N ALA A 174 37.73 -10.38 -33.60
CA ALA A 174 36.96 -9.18 -33.95
C ALA A 174 35.46 -9.39 -33.73
N ILE A 175 34.93 -10.55 -34.13
CA ILE A 175 33.52 -10.89 -33.92
C ILE A 175 33.18 -11.00 -32.42
N ALA A 176 34.02 -11.66 -31.62
CA ALA A 176 33.83 -11.75 -30.18
C ALA A 176 33.83 -10.37 -29.50
N ALA A 177 34.71 -9.46 -29.93
CA ALA A 177 34.77 -8.09 -29.42
C ALA A 177 33.48 -7.30 -29.73
N VAL A 178 32.91 -7.45 -30.93
CA VAL A 178 31.62 -6.82 -31.29
C VAL A 178 30.50 -7.30 -30.38
N ILE A 179 30.41 -8.60 -30.14
CA ILE A 179 29.37 -9.19 -29.26
C ILE A 179 29.57 -8.72 -27.81
N ALA A 180 30.82 -8.75 -27.31
CA ALA A 180 31.14 -8.33 -25.95
C ALA A 180 30.88 -6.82 -25.72
N ALA A 181 31.24 -5.97 -26.68
CA ALA A 181 30.95 -4.53 -26.62
C ALA A 181 29.44 -4.28 -26.57
N THR A 182 28.64 -5.08 -27.28
CA THR A 182 27.19 -4.93 -27.27
C THR A 182 26.56 -5.41 -25.95
N ALA A 183 27.11 -6.46 -25.33
CA ALA A 183 26.68 -6.91 -24.01
C ALA A 183 27.04 -5.90 -22.89
N ALA A 184 28.22 -5.29 -22.96
CA ALA A 184 28.64 -4.23 -22.05
C ALA A 184 27.80 -2.96 -22.22
N ALA A 185 27.49 -2.57 -23.47
CA ALA A 185 26.66 -1.41 -23.75
C ALA A 185 25.22 -1.58 -23.23
N THR A 186 24.72 -2.81 -23.06
CA THR A 186 23.40 -3.06 -22.43
C THR A 186 23.43 -3.09 -20.89
N THR A 187 24.61 -3.06 -20.26
CA THR A 187 24.75 -3.03 -18.80
C THR A 187 24.99 -1.59 -18.37
N GLY A 188 24.14 -1.08 -17.47
CA GLY A 188 24.31 0.26 -16.91
C GLY A 188 25.65 0.44 -16.18
N GLN A 189 26.22 1.63 -16.30
CA GLN A 189 27.46 2.07 -15.66
C GLN A 189 27.16 2.94 -14.45
N THR A 190 28.12 3.06 -13.54
CA THR A 190 28.05 4.02 -12.43
C THR A 190 29.18 5.03 -12.53
N PHE A 191 28.82 6.31 -12.49
CA PHE A 191 29.73 7.45 -12.47
C PHE A 191 29.70 8.09 -11.09
N THR A 192 30.85 8.39 -10.51
CA THR A 192 30.94 9.09 -9.22
C THR A 192 31.44 10.50 -9.45
N LEU A 193 30.62 11.48 -9.08
CA LEU A 193 30.98 12.90 -9.19
C LEU A 193 32.11 13.23 -8.21
N THR A 194 32.86 14.27 -8.54
CA THR A 194 33.95 14.78 -7.70
C THR A 194 33.64 16.21 -7.28
N THR A 195 34.50 16.82 -6.47
CA THR A 195 34.38 18.26 -6.12
C THR A 195 34.94 19.18 -7.22
N GLY A 196 35.48 18.62 -8.31
CA GLY A 196 35.89 19.36 -9.49
C GLY A 196 34.82 19.27 -10.58
N VAL A 197 34.94 20.10 -11.62
CA VAL A 197 34.00 20.10 -12.76
C VAL A 197 33.92 18.71 -13.38
N ASN A 198 32.69 18.17 -13.49
CA ASN A 198 32.39 16.86 -14.03
C ASN A 198 31.80 16.99 -15.43
N GLU A 199 32.61 16.73 -16.45
CA GLU A 199 32.23 16.91 -17.86
C GLU A 199 32.93 15.92 -18.80
N GLY A 200 32.52 15.95 -20.07
CA GLY A 200 33.16 15.19 -21.15
C GLY A 200 32.88 13.69 -21.10
N THR A 201 33.75 12.91 -21.76
CA THR A 201 33.55 11.46 -21.92
C THR A 201 33.62 10.69 -20.60
N ALA A 202 34.21 11.26 -19.55
CA ALA A 202 34.26 10.67 -18.22
C ALA A 202 32.91 10.70 -17.49
N PHE A 203 31.98 11.55 -17.95
CA PHE A 203 30.63 11.72 -17.40
C PHE A 203 29.57 11.64 -18.52
N THR A 204 29.86 10.81 -19.53
CA THR A 204 28.91 10.46 -20.59
C THR A 204 28.62 8.95 -20.51
N GLY A 205 27.35 8.60 -20.30
CA GLY A 205 26.84 7.24 -20.25
C GLY A 205 26.77 6.55 -21.61
N GLY A 206 26.47 5.26 -21.57
CA GLY A 206 26.43 4.33 -22.68
C GLY A 206 25.02 4.08 -23.22
N THR A 207 24.70 2.81 -23.48
CA THR A 207 23.36 2.40 -23.94
C THR A 207 22.53 1.64 -22.89
N GLY A 208 23.05 1.55 -21.66
CA GLY A 208 22.42 0.89 -20.52
C GLY A 208 21.80 1.92 -19.60
N ASN A 209 21.19 1.47 -18.49
CA ASN A 209 20.64 2.38 -17.48
C ASN A 209 21.75 2.86 -16.56
N ASP A 210 22.32 4.03 -16.84
CA ASP A 210 23.48 4.55 -16.13
C ASP A 210 23.09 5.32 -14.85
N THR A 211 24.01 5.37 -13.88
CA THR A 211 23.80 6.05 -12.60
C THR A 211 24.94 7.02 -12.30
N PHE A 212 24.62 8.30 -12.16
CA PHE A 212 25.51 9.35 -11.67
C PHE A 212 25.30 9.51 -10.18
N THR A 213 26.33 9.27 -9.38
CA THR A 213 26.28 9.34 -7.92
C THR A 213 26.90 10.64 -7.45
N ALA A 214 26.15 11.38 -6.65
CA ALA A 214 26.52 12.68 -6.15
C ALA A 214 26.26 12.81 -4.65
N THR A 215 26.95 13.74 -4.01
CA THR A 215 26.71 14.18 -2.64
C THR A 215 26.55 15.70 -2.62
N ASN A 216 26.14 16.25 -1.47
CA ASN A 216 26.10 17.71 -1.29
C ASN A 216 27.46 18.39 -1.58
N ALA A 217 28.58 17.71 -1.34
CA ALA A 217 29.92 18.27 -1.57
C ALA A 217 30.33 18.24 -3.04
N THR A 218 29.83 17.29 -3.83
CA THR A 218 30.25 17.12 -5.23
C THR A 218 29.43 17.98 -6.20
N LEU A 219 28.20 18.36 -5.84
CA LEU A 219 27.36 19.26 -6.66
C LEU A 219 27.64 20.76 -6.41
N THR A 220 28.82 21.10 -5.91
CA THR A 220 29.19 22.48 -5.52
C THR A 220 29.77 23.32 -6.66
N THR A 221 30.12 22.69 -7.78
CA THR A 221 30.94 23.29 -8.86
C THR A 221 30.14 24.09 -9.89
N ALA A 222 28.81 24.02 -9.86
CA ALA A 222 27.87 24.75 -10.72
C ALA A 222 28.18 24.71 -12.24
N LEU A 223 29.07 23.83 -12.72
CA LEU A 223 29.49 23.73 -14.13
C LEU A 223 29.47 22.29 -14.64
N ASP A 224 29.00 21.35 -13.83
CA ASP A 224 28.94 19.94 -14.19
C ASP A 224 28.02 19.75 -15.40
N THR A 225 28.49 18.99 -16.38
CA THR A 225 27.73 18.60 -17.58
C THR A 225 27.67 17.09 -17.64
N LEU A 226 26.54 16.53 -17.22
CA LEU A 226 26.31 15.09 -17.14
C LEU A 226 25.44 14.64 -18.32
N LYS A 227 25.81 13.54 -18.96
CA LYS A 227 25.08 12.99 -20.12
C LYS A 227 24.78 11.52 -19.89
N GLY A 228 23.52 11.10 -19.81
CA GLY A 228 23.19 9.68 -19.59
C GLY A 228 23.35 8.81 -20.84
N GLY A 229 23.17 9.36 -22.04
CA GLY A 229 23.30 8.59 -23.28
C GLY A 229 21.95 8.03 -23.70
N THR A 230 21.84 6.72 -23.92
CA THR A 230 20.57 6.06 -24.17
C THR A 230 20.28 5.05 -23.07
N GLY A 231 19.03 4.91 -22.66
CA GLY A 231 18.70 4.05 -21.54
C GLY A 231 17.69 4.77 -20.66
N THR A 232 17.59 4.37 -19.40
CA THR A 232 16.95 5.18 -18.36
C THR A 232 18.00 5.52 -17.33
N ASP A 233 18.41 6.78 -17.33
CA ASP A 233 19.58 7.24 -16.62
C ASP A 233 19.19 8.02 -15.36
N THR A 234 19.99 7.88 -14.31
CA THR A 234 19.66 8.41 -12.98
C THR A 234 20.80 9.25 -12.40
N LEU A 235 20.49 10.47 -11.95
CA LEU A 235 21.30 11.20 -10.98
C LEU A 235 20.83 10.84 -9.57
N SER A 236 21.63 10.08 -8.83
CA SER A 236 21.39 9.69 -7.44
C SER A 236 22.19 10.59 -6.49
N ILE A 237 21.49 11.34 -5.66
CA ILE A 237 22.05 12.31 -4.73
C ILE A 237 21.92 11.77 -3.30
N THR A 238 23.05 11.57 -2.63
CA THR A 238 23.10 11.19 -1.21
C THR A 238 23.70 12.34 -0.40
N SER A 239 22.86 13.08 0.31
CA SER A 239 23.27 14.15 1.22
C SER A 239 23.41 13.63 2.65
N VAL A 240 24.62 13.76 3.21
CA VAL A 240 24.99 13.31 4.56
C VAL A 240 25.52 14.44 5.44
N THR A 241 25.30 15.71 5.07
CA THR A 241 25.78 16.85 5.85
C THR A 241 25.35 16.71 7.30
N THR A 242 26.33 16.71 8.20
CA THR A 242 26.13 17.00 9.61
C THR A 242 25.85 18.49 9.75
N ASP A 243 25.12 18.84 10.81
CA ASP A 243 25.18 20.15 11.47
C ASP A 243 26.55 20.85 11.22
N LEU A 244 26.54 21.99 10.53
CA LEU A 244 27.75 22.67 10.06
C LEU A 244 28.39 23.51 11.17
N ASN A 245 27.63 23.90 12.20
CA ASN A 245 28.10 24.69 13.33
C ASN A 245 28.41 23.84 14.57
N ASN A 246 27.91 22.60 14.62
CA ASN A 246 28.13 21.63 15.69
C ASN A 246 27.79 22.22 17.08
N ASP A 247 26.79 23.10 17.13
CA ASP A 247 26.37 23.83 18.34
C ASP A 247 25.41 23.02 19.22
N GLY A 248 24.93 21.87 18.71
CA GLY A 248 24.02 20.98 19.41
C GLY A 248 22.58 21.51 19.50
N ASP A 249 22.24 22.54 18.73
CA ASP A 249 20.89 23.09 18.61
C ASP A 249 20.04 22.23 17.67
N THR A 250 19.32 21.29 18.28
CA THR A 250 18.35 20.43 17.59
C THR A 250 17.10 21.19 17.07
N THR A 251 17.03 22.51 17.23
CA THR A 251 15.92 23.35 16.76
C THR A 251 16.21 24.12 15.48
N ASP A 252 17.45 24.09 14.97
CA ASP A 252 17.79 24.69 13.67
C ASP A 252 17.32 23.77 12.53
N THR A 253 16.20 24.11 11.89
CA THR A 253 15.62 23.35 10.78
C THR A 253 16.35 23.57 9.45
N ASN A 254 17.30 24.51 9.38
CA ASN A 254 18.02 24.83 8.14
C ASN A 254 19.48 24.35 8.16
N GLU A 255 20.00 24.00 9.33
CA GLU A 255 21.34 23.45 9.51
C GLU A 255 21.46 22.08 8.82
N GLY A 256 22.36 21.97 7.83
CA GLY A 256 22.61 20.70 7.11
C GLY A 256 21.60 20.35 6.00
N ALA A 257 20.65 21.24 5.68
CA ALA A 257 19.69 21.05 4.60
C ALA A 257 20.36 20.91 3.22
N PHE A 258 19.96 19.92 2.42
CA PHE A 258 20.35 19.80 1.02
C PHE A 258 19.49 20.73 0.17
N VAL A 259 20.11 21.61 -0.62
CA VAL A 259 19.39 22.55 -1.49
C VAL A 259 19.90 22.44 -2.93
N LEU A 260 19.03 22.02 -3.84
CA LEU A 260 19.24 22.00 -5.29
C LEU A 260 18.23 22.93 -5.96
N THR A 261 18.25 24.21 -5.62
CA THR A 261 17.34 25.23 -6.19
C THR A 261 18.05 26.25 -7.06
N ASP A 262 19.39 26.30 -7.01
CA ASP A 262 20.20 27.35 -7.66
C ASP A 262 21.62 26.88 -8.03
N VAL A 263 21.75 25.67 -8.60
CA VAL A 263 23.03 25.23 -9.19
C VAL A 263 23.16 25.81 -10.60
N SER A 264 23.43 27.13 -10.66
CA SER A 264 23.57 27.87 -11.90
C SER A 264 24.69 27.29 -12.77
N GLY A 265 24.34 26.41 -13.72
CA GLY A 265 25.24 25.79 -14.69
C GLY A 265 25.46 24.28 -14.54
N LEU A 266 24.79 23.60 -13.59
CA LEU A 266 24.57 22.15 -13.72
C LEU A 266 23.73 21.89 -14.97
N SER A 267 24.20 21.01 -15.84
CA SER A 267 23.51 20.59 -17.06
C SER A 267 23.30 19.08 -17.05
N LEU A 268 22.03 18.68 -17.18
CA LEU A 268 21.62 17.28 -17.29
C LEU A 268 21.04 17.07 -18.70
N THR A 269 21.62 16.15 -19.46
CA THR A 269 21.11 15.77 -20.79
C THR A 269 20.98 14.26 -20.87
N SER A 270 19.88 13.75 -21.43
CA SER A 270 19.53 12.33 -21.40
C SER A 270 19.64 11.74 -19.98
N ILE A 271 19.17 12.45 -18.96
CA ILE A 271 19.08 11.92 -17.59
C ILE A 271 17.64 12.07 -17.16
N GLU A 272 16.93 10.95 -17.09
CA GLU A 272 15.49 10.94 -16.89
C GLU A 272 15.10 11.05 -15.42
N THR A 273 15.95 10.57 -14.49
CA THR A 273 15.61 10.49 -13.07
C THR A 273 16.59 11.29 -12.20
N VAL A 274 16.04 12.13 -11.32
CA VAL A 274 16.77 12.67 -10.16
C VAL A 274 16.23 11.98 -8.90
N GLN A 275 17.09 11.29 -8.16
CA GLN A 275 16.74 10.56 -6.94
C GLN A 275 17.49 11.12 -5.73
N ILE A 276 16.78 11.33 -4.63
CA ILE A 276 17.30 11.99 -3.43
C ILE A 276 17.26 11.03 -2.22
N ARG A 277 18.38 11.02 -1.49
CA ARG A 277 18.53 10.47 -0.15
C ARG A 277 19.20 11.51 0.74
N ALA A 278 18.54 11.97 1.79
CA ALA A 278 19.06 13.02 2.67
C ALA A 278 18.94 12.64 4.15
N ALA A 279 20.00 12.90 4.91
CA ALA A 279 20.03 12.74 6.36
C ALA A 279 19.32 13.87 7.13
N HIS A 280 18.88 14.92 6.43
CA HIS A 280 18.20 16.10 6.97
C HIS A 280 17.16 16.60 5.94
N ASN A 281 16.78 17.87 5.99
CA ASN A 281 15.89 18.51 5.02
C ASN A 281 16.45 18.43 3.59
N ALA A 282 15.56 18.33 2.60
CA ALA A 282 15.88 18.33 1.17
C ALA A 282 14.95 19.28 0.42
N THR A 283 15.52 20.30 -0.22
CA THR A 283 14.81 21.22 -1.11
C THR A 283 15.37 21.06 -2.52
N VAL A 284 14.57 20.60 -3.49
CA VAL A 284 15.05 20.29 -4.84
C VAL A 284 14.10 20.84 -5.89
N ASN A 285 14.65 21.57 -6.86
CA ASN A 285 13.93 22.10 -8.00
C ASN A 285 14.56 21.60 -9.32
N THR A 286 13.79 20.85 -10.10
CA THR A 286 14.23 20.31 -11.40
C THR A 286 13.62 20.99 -12.61
N THR A 287 12.89 22.11 -12.42
CA THR A 287 12.13 22.79 -13.49
C THR A 287 12.97 23.23 -14.68
N THR A 288 14.28 23.42 -14.49
CA THR A 288 15.23 23.82 -15.54
C THR A 288 15.81 22.65 -16.34
N PHE A 289 15.60 21.39 -15.90
CA PHE A 289 16.14 20.20 -16.55
C PHE A 289 15.08 19.55 -17.45
N THR A 290 15.17 19.78 -18.77
CA THR A 290 14.14 19.37 -19.73
C THR A 290 13.99 17.86 -19.90
N ASP A 291 15.09 17.12 -19.75
CA ASP A 291 15.11 15.67 -19.97
C ASP A 291 14.72 14.89 -18.70
N VAL A 292 14.65 15.56 -17.54
CA VAL A 292 14.23 14.94 -16.28
C VAL A 292 12.72 14.69 -16.34
N THR A 293 12.35 13.41 -16.36
CA THR A 293 10.95 12.95 -16.37
C THR A 293 10.51 12.42 -15.01
N THR A 294 11.43 12.19 -14.07
CA THR A 294 11.12 11.79 -12.69
C THR A 294 12.01 12.52 -11.67
N LEU A 295 11.38 13.15 -10.67
CA LEU A 295 12.01 13.61 -9.43
C LEU A 295 11.54 12.71 -8.28
N SER A 296 12.46 12.14 -7.51
CA SER A 296 12.11 11.15 -6.49
C SER A 296 12.87 11.29 -5.18
N THR A 297 12.22 10.93 -4.07
CA THR A 297 12.89 10.70 -2.78
C THR A 297 12.72 9.25 -2.35
N THR A 298 13.77 8.70 -1.73
CA THR A 298 13.72 7.36 -1.10
C THR A 298 14.01 7.40 0.39
N GLN A 299 14.57 8.52 0.88
CA GLN A 299 14.81 8.79 2.29
C GLN A 299 15.08 10.28 2.48
N VAL A 300 14.36 10.94 3.39
CA VAL A 300 14.67 12.32 3.85
C VAL A 300 14.35 12.37 5.34
N ALA A 301 15.37 12.50 6.21
CA ALA A 301 15.14 12.45 7.66
C ALA A 301 14.55 13.76 8.24
N GLY A 302 14.32 14.76 7.39
CA GLY A 302 13.63 16.00 7.71
C GLY A 302 12.54 16.32 6.69
N ASP A 303 12.34 17.60 6.41
CA ASP A 303 11.36 18.10 5.45
C ASP A 303 11.80 17.85 4.00
N ALA A 304 10.87 17.49 3.13
CA ALA A 304 11.11 17.36 1.69
C ALA A 304 10.28 18.40 0.93
N ALA A 305 10.94 19.34 0.26
CA ALA A 305 10.33 20.34 -0.62
C ALA A 305 10.79 20.10 -2.07
N LEU A 306 9.88 19.65 -2.93
CA LEU A 306 10.20 19.23 -4.30
C LEU A 306 9.42 20.06 -5.32
N THR A 307 10.11 20.65 -6.28
CA THR A 307 9.49 21.41 -7.38
C THR A 307 9.92 20.83 -8.71
N ALA A 308 8.98 20.57 -9.62
CA ALA A 308 9.27 20.02 -10.94
C ALA A 308 8.43 20.63 -12.06
N ALA A 309 8.88 20.52 -13.30
CA ALA A 309 8.10 20.96 -14.46
C ALA A 309 6.87 20.06 -14.68
N THR A 310 5.87 20.55 -15.43
CA THR A 310 4.63 19.80 -15.74
C THR A 310 4.84 18.55 -16.61
N THR A 311 6.07 18.28 -17.04
CA THR A 311 6.50 17.10 -17.79
C THR A 311 7.15 16.03 -16.90
N THR A 312 7.42 16.34 -15.64
CA THR A 312 8.22 15.53 -14.72
C THR A 312 7.34 14.95 -13.62
N ASP A 313 7.31 13.63 -13.46
CA ASP A 313 6.61 12.99 -12.34
C ASP A 313 7.37 13.23 -11.02
N ILE A 314 6.65 13.45 -9.92
CA ILE A 314 7.22 13.55 -8.56
C ILE A 314 6.80 12.30 -7.78
N THR A 315 7.77 11.60 -7.21
CA THR A 315 7.53 10.41 -6.36
C THR A 315 8.18 10.58 -4.99
N VAL A 316 7.41 10.52 -3.92
CA VAL A 316 7.89 10.80 -2.56
C VAL A 316 7.75 9.57 -1.68
N SER A 317 8.85 9.16 -1.05
CA SER A 317 8.86 8.10 -0.06
C SER A 317 9.96 8.27 0.98
N GLY A 318 9.77 7.71 2.18
CA GLY A 318 10.79 7.67 3.24
C GLY A 318 11.11 9.03 3.86
N VAL A 319 10.17 9.97 3.84
CA VAL A 319 10.31 11.31 4.45
C VAL A 319 9.78 11.28 5.89
N THR A 320 10.54 11.80 6.86
CA THR A 320 10.11 11.84 8.28
C THR A 320 9.66 13.21 8.75
N GLY A 321 9.93 14.27 7.98
CA GLY A 321 9.40 15.61 8.17
C GLY A 321 8.14 15.88 7.35
N THR A 322 7.89 17.15 7.07
CA THR A 322 6.82 17.58 6.17
C THR A 322 7.15 17.25 4.71
N ILE A 323 6.11 17.09 3.90
CA ILE A 323 6.23 16.86 2.45
C ILE A 323 5.54 18.03 1.75
N ALA A 324 6.28 18.75 0.92
CA ALA A 324 5.78 19.80 0.05
C ALA A 324 6.17 19.49 -1.40
N THR A 325 5.20 19.51 -2.31
CA THR A 325 5.47 19.33 -3.75
C THR A 325 4.75 20.36 -4.59
N ASP A 326 5.44 20.96 -5.56
CA ASP A 326 4.87 21.92 -6.50
C ASP A 326 5.20 21.55 -7.97
N GLY A 327 4.24 21.86 -8.85
CA GLY A 327 4.31 21.54 -10.28
C GLY A 327 4.20 20.04 -10.54
N GLY A 328 5.02 19.53 -11.44
CA GLY A 328 5.02 18.11 -11.81
C GLY A 328 3.91 17.70 -12.79
N LYS A 329 4.11 16.55 -13.44
CA LYS A 329 3.10 15.86 -14.24
C LYS A 329 2.19 15.07 -13.30
N ASN A 330 2.61 13.88 -12.87
CA ASN A 330 1.94 13.12 -11.83
C ASN A 330 2.67 13.25 -10.50
N ILE A 331 1.94 13.19 -9.39
CA ILE A 331 2.49 13.20 -8.05
C ILE A 331 2.05 11.93 -7.32
N SER A 332 3.00 11.20 -6.75
CA SER A 332 2.75 10.00 -5.94
C SER A 332 3.49 10.12 -4.61
N VAL A 333 2.75 10.26 -3.51
CA VAL A 333 3.30 10.34 -2.14
C VAL A 333 2.96 9.07 -1.37
N THR A 334 3.97 8.45 -0.77
CA THR A 334 3.81 7.37 0.22
C THR A 334 4.48 7.78 1.52
N ASP A 335 3.67 8.17 2.50
CA ASP A 335 4.11 8.45 3.86
C ASP A 335 3.71 7.30 4.79
N ALA A 336 4.70 6.71 5.44
CA ALA A 336 4.50 5.69 6.47
C ALA A 336 5.29 6.01 7.75
N THR A 337 5.93 7.17 7.79
CA THR A 337 7.03 7.45 8.71
C THR A 337 6.78 8.70 9.53
N ALA A 338 6.02 9.66 9.02
CA ALA A 338 5.79 10.94 9.67
C ALA A 338 4.32 11.12 10.07
N ALA A 339 4.09 11.88 11.13
CA ALA A 339 2.77 12.43 11.50
C ALA A 339 2.80 13.93 11.22
N LYS A 340 3.11 14.28 9.97
CA LYS A 340 3.46 15.64 9.53
C LYS A 340 2.63 16.02 8.31
N ASN A 341 2.69 17.30 7.95
CA ASN A 341 1.85 17.82 6.88
C ASN A 341 2.35 17.34 5.50
N ILE A 342 1.39 17.04 4.63
CA ILE A 342 1.57 16.82 3.20
C ILE A 342 0.86 17.97 2.48
N THR A 343 1.61 18.76 1.72
CA THR A 343 1.10 19.89 0.92
C THR A 343 1.47 19.69 -0.53
N ILE A 344 0.50 19.72 -1.43
CA ILE A 344 0.69 19.49 -2.85
C ILE A 344 0.05 20.63 -3.63
N GLY A 345 0.79 21.25 -4.55
CA GLY A 345 0.25 22.20 -5.51
C GLY A 345 0.03 23.62 -4.99
N ALA A 346 0.48 23.94 -3.77
CA ALA A 346 0.18 25.20 -3.10
C ALA A 346 0.68 26.45 -3.84
N ALA A 347 1.83 26.35 -4.54
CA ALA A 347 2.34 27.45 -5.37
C ALA A 347 2.10 27.20 -6.86
N THR A 348 2.18 25.94 -7.31
CA THR A 348 1.94 25.58 -8.70
C THR A 348 1.29 24.19 -8.75
N VAL A 349 0.09 24.12 -9.31
CA VAL A 349 -0.62 22.86 -9.47
C VAL A 349 0.05 21.94 -10.49
N ASN A 350 -0.12 20.63 -10.30
CA ASN A 350 0.40 19.63 -11.22
C ASN A 350 -0.50 19.48 -12.46
N ALA A 351 0.05 18.94 -13.55
CA ALA A 351 -0.70 18.77 -14.81
C ALA A 351 -1.50 17.46 -14.92
N GLY A 352 -1.16 16.45 -14.12
CA GLY A 352 -1.64 15.07 -14.21
C GLY A 352 -2.30 14.57 -12.92
N THR A 353 -2.10 13.30 -12.57
CA THR A 353 -2.78 12.68 -11.43
C THR A 353 -2.04 12.90 -10.10
N ILE A 354 -2.77 12.99 -8.99
CA ILE A 354 -2.22 13.00 -7.63
C ILE A 354 -2.66 11.74 -6.89
N THR A 355 -1.72 11.02 -6.30
CA THR A 355 -1.99 9.89 -5.38
C THR A 355 -1.23 10.10 -4.08
N VAL A 356 -1.95 10.12 -2.96
CA VAL A 356 -1.38 10.21 -1.62
C VAL A 356 -1.80 8.97 -0.83
N THR A 357 -0.82 8.22 -0.35
CA THR A 357 -1.01 7.15 0.64
C THR A 357 -0.27 7.57 1.90
N ASP A 358 -1.02 7.96 2.92
CA ASP A 358 -0.48 8.34 4.23
C ASP A 358 -0.99 7.33 5.27
N THR A 359 -0.10 6.43 5.69
CA THR A 359 -0.45 5.38 6.66
C THR A 359 -0.26 5.82 8.11
N ASN A 360 0.28 7.02 8.34
CA ASN A 360 0.61 7.53 9.68
C ASN A 360 0.13 8.98 9.89
N GLN A 361 -0.96 9.39 9.21
CA GLN A 361 -1.40 10.78 9.16
C GLN A 361 -1.50 11.40 10.56
N SER A 362 -2.18 10.72 11.49
CA SER A 362 -2.33 11.15 12.88
C SER A 362 -2.79 12.61 12.98
N THR A 363 -1.89 13.53 13.33
CA THR A 363 -2.17 14.97 13.47
C THR A 363 -1.80 15.80 12.24
N GLY A 364 -1.08 15.22 11.27
CA GLY A 364 -0.63 15.91 10.06
C GLY A 364 -1.79 16.22 9.12
N ALA A 365 -1.79 17.43 8.55
CA ALA A 365 -2.78 17.81 7.54
C ALA A 365 -2.37 17.30 6.16
N ILE A 366 -3.34 16.86 5.35
CA ILE A 366 -3.16 16.65 3.91
C ILE A 366 -3.89 17.79 3.20
N ALA A 367 -3.15 18.60 2.44
CA ALA A 367 -3.68 19.69 1.62
C ALA A 367 -3.21 19.51 0.17
N ILE A 368 -4.16 19.48 -0.76
CA ILE A 368 -3.91 19.16 -2.16
C ILE A 368 -4.64 20.13 -3.07
N ASP A 369 -3.90 20.81 -3.94
CA ASP A 369 -4.43 21.63 -5.01
C ASP A 369 -4.14 20.99 -6.38
N GLY A 370 -5.12 21.10 -7.29
CA GLY A 370 -5.04 20.71 -8.68
C GLY A 370 -5.30 19.23 -8.97
N GLY A 371 -4.70 18.75 -10.06
CA GLY A 371 -4.77 17.37 -10.52
C GLY A 371 -5.92 17.04 -11.47
N THR A 372 -5.70 16.06 -12.35
CA THR A 372 -6.73 15.48 -13.23
C THR A 372 -7.50 14.36 -12.56
N THR A 373 -6.89 13.69 -11.60
CA THR A 373 -7.55 12.71 -10.72
C THR A 373 -6.78 12.74 -9.41
N VAL A 374 -7.51 12.84 -8.30
CA VAL A 374 -6.92 12.89 -6.96
C VAL A 374 -7.39 11.67 -6.18
N THR A 375 -6.44 10.90 -5.66
CA THR A 375 -6.71 9.78 -4.76
C THR A 375 -5.95 9.97 -3.46
N VAL A 376 -6.67 10.02 -2.34
CA VAL A 376 -6.12 10.09 -0.99
C VAL A 376 -6.51 8.85 -0.22
N THR A 377 -5.53 8.13 0.33
CA THR A 377 -5.72 7.05 1.28
C THR A 377 -4.98 7.39 2.56
N ALA A 378 -5.70 7.82 3.59
CA ALA A 378 -5.16 8.23 4.87
C ALA A 378 -5.58 7.23 5.96
N SER A 379 -4.64 6.79 6.78
CA SER A 379 -4.86 5.87 7.91
C SER A 379 -4.25 6.43 9.19
N ALA A 380 -4.61 5.83 10.32
CA ALA A 380 -4.21 6.27 11.65
C ALA A 380 -4.56 7.74 11.94
N ARG A 381 -5.59 8.26 11.27
CA ARG A 381 -5.99 9.66 11.38
C ARG A 381 -6.53 9.96 12.77
N THR A 382 -6.19 11.13 13.33
CA THR A 382 -6.78 11.60 14.59
C THR A 382 -7.30 13.02 14.43
N THR A 383 -6.42 14.02 14.45
CA THR A 383 -6.77 15.44 14.28
C THR A 383 -6.26 16.04 12.98
N GLY A 384 -5.62 15.24 12.12
CA GLY A 384 -5.15 15.65 10.79
C GLY A 384 -6.30 15.85 9.81
N THR A 385 -6.46 17.07 9.29
CA THR A 385 -7.48 17.39 8.28
C THR A 385 -7.12 16.81 6.92
N ILE A 386 -8.14 16.58 6.08
CA ILE A 386 -7.95 16.31 4.65
C ILE A 386 -8.65 17.41 3.87
N THR A 387 -7.88 18.03 2.98
CA THR A 387 -8.28 19.16 2.17
C THR A 387 -7.88 18.89 0.73
N VAL A 388 -8.83 18.85 -0.20
CA VAL A 388 -8.58 18.63 -1.63
C VAL A 388 -9.32 19.67 -2.45
N GLY A 389 -8.61 20.36 -3.35
CA GLY A 389 -9.08 21.54 -4.07
C GLY A 389 -8.83 22.84 -3.28
N ASP A 390 -9.13 24.00 -3.89
CA ASP A 390 -9.04 25.28 -3.16
C ASP A 390 -10.16 25.41 -2.14
N THR A 391 -9.86 25.05 -0.90
CA THR A 391 -10.76 25.27 0.24
C THR A 391 -10.55 26.63 0.91
N GLY A 392 -9.76 27.51 0.31
CA GLY A 392 -9.64 28.91 0.69
C GLY A 392 -10.87 29.71 0.28
N ALA A 393 -11.01 30.93 0.82
CA ALA A 393 -12.15 31.79 0.52
C ALA A 393 -12.19 32.31 -0.94
N GLY A 394 -11.18 31.99 -1.75
CA GLY A 394 -11.03 32.46 -3.13
C GLY A 394 -11.70 31.57 -4.18
N ASN A 395 -11.89 30.28 -3.89
CA ASN A 395 -12.37 29.24 -4.80
C ASN A 395 -11.76 29.37 -6.22
N VAL A 396 -10.44 29.30 -6.29
CA VAL A 396 -9.62 29.42 -7.50
C VAL A 396 -9.79 28.15 -8.35
N ALA A 397 -10.41 28.29 -9.52
CA ALA A 397 -10.74 27.15 -10.37
C ALA A 397 -9.53 26.31 -10.85
N THR A 398 -8.32 26.89 -10.89
CA THR A 398 -7.09 26.15 -11.27
C THR A 398 -6.62 25.18 -10.19
N ASP A 399 -7.04 25.42 -8.96
CA ASP A 399 -6.62 24.68 -7.78
C ASP A 399 -7.63 23.55 -7.47
N MET A 400 -8.80 23.57 -8.12
CA MET A 400 -9.76 22.48 -8.10
C MET A 400 -9.28 21.33 -9.00
N ALA A 401 -9.48 20.08 -8.56
CA ALA A 401 -9.23 18.94 -9.44
C ALA A 401 -10.16 18.98 -10.65
N SER A 402 -9.65 18.63 -11.83
CA SER A 402 -10.43 18.65 -13.08
C SER A 402 -11.16 17.33 -13.38
N GLY A 403 -10.77 16.22 -12.76
CA GLY A 403 -11.45 14.93 -12.88
C GLY A 403 -11.79 14.32 -11.53
N ALA A 404 -11.81 13.00 -11.37
CA ALA A 404 -12.41 12.38 -10.19
C ALA A 404 -11.58 12.61 -8.91
N ILE A 405 -12.26 12.80 -7.77
CA ILE A 405 -11.65 12.87 -6.44
C ILE A 405 -12.13 11.67 -5.63
N THR A 406 -11.19 10.91 -5.07
CA THR A 406 -11.46 9.81 -4.15
C THR A 406 -10.67 9.99 -2.85
N VAL A 407 -11.38 10.03 -1.72
CA VAL A 407 -10.79 10.11 -0.38
C VAL A 407 -11.20 8.87 0.41
N THR A 408 -10.24 8.13 0.92
CA THR A 408 -10.44 7.07 1.91
C THR A 408 -9.71 7.46 3.19
N ALA A 409 -10.47 7.68 4.24
CA ALA A 409 -9.99 8.11 5.55
C ALA A 409 -10.26 7.02 6.59
N SER A 410 -9.23 6.58 7.30
CA SER A 410 -9.37 5.58 8.37
C SER A 410 -8.88 6.14 9.70
N GLU A 411 -9.83 6.30 10.61
CA GLU A 411 -9.64 6.98 11.89
C GLU A 411 -8.99 6.06 12.93
N ALA A 412 -8.22 6.62 13.86
CA ALA A 412 -7.62 5.91 14.99
C ALA A 412 -7.82 6.69 16.30
N LEU A 413 -9.06 7.12 16.54
CA LEU A 413 -9.40 8.01 17.65
C LEU A 413 -9.23 7.37 19.03
N ALA A 414 -8.91 8.20 20.02
CA ALA A 414 -9.10 7.85 21.43
C ALA A 414 -10.61 7.85 21.78
N SER A 415 -11.01 7.17 22.86
CA SER A 415 -12.39 6.74 23.17
C SER A 415 -13.48 7.82 23.31
N THR A 416 -13.15 9.10 23.10
CA THR A 416 -14.07 10.26 23.15
C THR A 416 -13.76 11.33 22.09
N GLY A 417 -13.07 10.96 21.00
CA GLY A 417 -12.63 11.90 19.96
C GLY A 417 -13.68 12.17 18.87
N THR A 418 -13.54 13.32 18.22
CA THR A 418 -14.15 13.62 16.91
C THR A 418 -13.03 13.62 15.88
N ALA A 419 -13.23 12.93 14.76
CA ALA A 419 -12.29 12.96 13.63
C ALA A 419 -12.22 14.38 13.05
N ALA A 420 -11.04 14.75 12.56
CA ALA A 420 -10.85 16.04 11.91
C ALA A 420 -11.49 16.09 10.53
N ASP A 421 -11.90 17.30 10.15
CA ASP A 421 -12.70 17.59 8.97
C ASP A 421 -12.08 17.06 7.67
N ILE A 422 -12.98 16.69 6.75
CA ILE A 422 -12.66 16.37 5.36
C ILE A 422 -13.37 17.40 4.48
N THR A 423 -12.60 18.23 3.78
CA THR A 423 -13.13 19.24 2.85
C THR A 423 -12.63 18.93 1.44
N VAL A 424 -13.57 18.84 0.49
CA VAL A 424 -13.27 18.55 -0.91
C VAL A 424 -14.01 19.52 -1.81
N GLU A 425 -13.28 20.10 -2.77
CA GLU A 425 -13.83 21.00 -3.78
C GLU A 425 -13.47 20.58 -5.21
N GLY A 426 -14.47 20.58 -6.08
CA GLY A 426 -14.30 20.36 -7.52
C GLY A 426 -14.46 18.93 -7.99
N GLY A 427 -13.69 18.58 -9.01
CA GLY A 427 -13.70 17.28 -9.65
C GLY A 427 -14.89 16.99 -10.56
N SER A 428 -14.79 15.96 -11.38
CA SER A 428 -15.91 15.45 -12.18
C SER A 428 -16.89 14.59 -11.36
N SER A 429 -16.36 14.02 -10.27
CA SER A 429 -17.08 13.27 -9.24
C SER A 429 -16.29 13.32 -7.93
N ILE A 430 -17.00 13.26 -6.80
CA ILE A 430 -16.40 13.20 -5.47
C ILE A 430 -16.86 11.91 -4.78
N SER A 431 -15.91 11.12 -4.28
CA SER A 431 -16.19 9.91 -3.48
C SER A 431 -15.38 9.94 -2.19
N ILE A 432 -16.06 10.02 -1.04
CA ILE A 432 -15.44 10.07 0.28
C ILE A 432 -15.90 8.84 1.07
N THR A 433 -14.94 8.03 1.52
CA THR A 433 -15.15 6.89 2.42
C THR A 433 -14.44 7.13 3.74
N GLU A 434 -15.19 7.14 4.84
CA GLU A 434 -14.66 7.31 6.19
C GLU A 434 -14.88 6.03 7.02
N ASN A 435 -13.77 5.39 7.38
CA ASN A 435 -13.73 4.26 8.29
C ASN A 435 -13.53 4.79 9.72
N ILE A 436 -14.63 4.98 10.45
CA ILE A 436 -14.63 5.50 11.81
C ILE A 436 -14.23 4.35 12.75
N THR A 437 -12.94 4.23 13.02
CA THR A 437 -12.38 3.23 13.93
C THR A 437 -11.74 3.84 15.17
N ALA A 438 -11.83 3.11 16.28
CA ALA A 438 -11.18 3.46 17.54
C ALA A 438 -9.81 2.81 17.65
N SER A 439 -8.89 3.45 18.37
CA SER A 439 -7.64 2.82 18.79
C SER A 439 -7.87 1.61 19.71
N ALA A 440 -6.94 0.64 19.71
CA ALA A 440 -7.02 -0.54 20.59
C ALA A 440 -7.08 -0.17 22.08
N ALA A 441 -6.39 0.90 22.48
CA ALA A 441 -6.44 1.45 23.84
C ALA A 441 -7.83 1.98 24.20
N ALA A 442 -8.49 2.67 23.26
CA ALA A 442 -9.85 3.16 23.43
C ALA A 442 -10.86 2.01 23.61
N ILE A 443 -10.74 0.95 22.81
CA ILE A 443 -11.58 -0.26 22.91
C ILE A 443 -11.40 -0.94 24.26
N THR A 444 -10.15 -1.09 24.71
CA THR A 444 -9.82 -1.71 26.01
C THR A 444 -10.40 -0.89 27.18
N THR A 445 -10.27 0.43 27.11
CA THR A 445 -10.84 1.35 28.10
C THR A 445 -12.35 1.23 28.16
N ALA A 446 -13.04 1.22 27.02
CA ALA A 446 -14.49 1.05 26.99
C ALA A 446 -14.94 -0.31 27.51
N SER A 447 -14.13 -1.36 27.31
CA SER A 447 -14.45 -2.71 27.79
C SER A 447 -14.43 -2.83 29.31
N THR A 448 -13.74 -1.91 30.01
CA THR A 448 -13.46 -1.96 31.45
C THR A 448 -14.03 -0.79 32.24
N SER A 449 -14.30 0.34 31.58
CA SER A 449 -14.87 1.54 32.20
C SER A 449 -16.39 1.43 32.34
N GLY A 450 -16.91 1.84 33.50
CA GLY A 450 -18.36 1.96 33.73
C GLY A 450 -19.03 3.11 32.96
N ALA A 451 -18.29 3.93 32.22
CA ALA A 451 -18.81 5.01 31.39
C ALA A 451 -18.76 4.64 29.90
N PRO A 452 -19.89 4.74 29.15
CA PRO A 452 -19.90 4.50 27.71
C PRO A 452 -19.19 5.64 26.97
N GLY A 453 -18.21 5.31 26.12
CA GLY A 453 -17.52 6.25 25.23
C GLY A 453 -18.05 6.19 23.80
N VAL A 454 -17.90 7.29 23.06
CA VAL A 454 -18.28 7.39 21.64
C VAL A 454 -17.13 7.99 20.83
N ILE A 455 -16.95 7.50 19.61
CA ILE A 455 -16.14 8.16 18.60
C ILE A 455 -17.07 8.81 17.57
N THR A 456 -16.75 10.03 17.17
CA THR A 456 -17.54 10.79 16.20
C THR A 456 -16.75 10.92 14.90
N GLY A 457 -17.39 10.62 13.77
CA GLY A 457 -16.81 10.84 12.44
C GLY A 457 -16.62 12.33 12.13
N ALA A 458 -15.90 12.59 11.05
CA ALA A 458 -15.50 13.92 10.61
C ALA A 458 -16.70 14.73 10.12
N ALA A 459 -16.66 16.05 10.29
CA ALA A 459 -17.50 16.90 9.46
C ALA A 459 -16.97 16.82 8.02
N ILE A 460 -17.87 16.47 7.08
CA ILE A 460 -17.52 16.32 5.67
C ILE A 460 -18.18 17.45 4.89
N ALA A 461 -17.37 18.25 4.20
CA ALA A 461 -17.82 19.26 3.26
C ALA A 461 -17.39 18.87 1.84
N ALA A 462 -18.36 18.72 0.93
CA ALA A 462 -18.12 18.39 -0.47
C ALA A 462 -18.80 19.44 -1.36
N THR A 463 -18.00 20.31 -1.95
CA THR A 463 -18.45 21.35 -2.89
C THR A 463 -18.14 20.91 -4.31
N GLY A 464 -19.14 20.84 -5.18
CA GLY A 464 -18.92 20.53 -6.59
C GLY A 464 -18.17 21.64 -7.31
N GLY A 465 -17.51 21.30 -8.42
CA GLY A 465 -17.08 22.22 -9.46
C GLY A 465 -18.03 22.17 -10.67
N ALA A 466 -17.74 22.95 -11.71
CA ALA A 466 -18.59 23.06 -12.90
C ALA A 466 -18.78 21.74 -13.69
N ALA A 467 -18.02 20.70 -13.35
CA ALA A 467 -18.10 19.37 -13.96
C ALA A 467 -18.59 18.28 -13.00
N THR A 468 -18.90 18.59 -11.74
CA THR A 468 -19.25 17.57 -10.73
C THR A 468 -20.65 17.05 -10.94
N THR A 469 -20.76 15.82 -11.44
CA THR A 469 -22.06 15.20 -11.71
C THR A 469 -22.56 14.32 -10.58
N THR A 470 -21.63 13.82 -9.74
CA THR A 470 -21.91 12.87 -8.67
C THR A 470 -21.10 13.17 -7.41
N ILE A 471 -21.75 13.07 -6.25
CA ILE A 471 -21.10 13.12 -4.93
C ILE A 471 -21.56 11.90 -4.11
N THR A 472 -20.60 11.13 -3.60
CA THR A 472 -20.84 9.97 -2.74
C THR A 472 -20.07 10.11 -1.44
N VAL A 473 -20.77 9.98 -0.31
CA VAL A 473 -20.16 9.96 1.02
C VAL A 473 -20.61 8.72 1.77
N ASN A 474 -19.65 7.95 2.27
CA ASN A 474 -19.88 6.70 2.98
C ASN A 474 -19.08 6.67 4.28
N GLN A 475 -19.73 6.72 5.43
CA GLN A 475 -19.05 6.51 6.72
C GLN A 475 -19.36 5.11 7.29
N THR A 476 -18.68 4.74 8.37
CA THR A 476 -19.02 3.56 9.17
C THR A 476 -20.38 3.75 9.85
N ALA A 477 -21.27 2.76 9.78
CA ALA A 477 -22.62 2.85 10.36
C ALA A 477 -22.59 3.17 11.88
N ALA A 478 -23.45 4.10 12.31
CA ALA A 478 -23.60 4.44 13.72
C ALA A 478 -23.93 3.23 14.59
N LYS A 479 -23.42 3.23 15.82
CA LYS A 479 -23.64 2.17 16.81
C LYS A 479 -23.74 2.76 18.21
N ALA A 480 -24.70 2.31 18.99
CA ALA A 480 -24.84 2.73 20.38
C ALA A 480 -23.69 2.18 21.25
N ALA A 481 -23.20 3.01 22.16
CA ALA A 481 -22.24 2.60 23.18
C ALA A 481 -22.91 1.73 24.26
N VAL A 482 -22.16 0.78 24.81
CA VAL A 482 -22.59 -0.07 25.93
C VAL A 482 -21.59 0.11 27.07
N ALA A 483 -22.07 0.45 28.26
CA ALA A 483 -21.21 0.59 29.44
C ALA A 483 -20.75 -0.78 29.96
N ALA A 484 -19.52 -0.86 30.47
CA ALA A 484 -19.10 -2.06 31.17
C ALA A 484 -19.82 -2.16 32.52
N VAL A 485 -20.27 -3.36 32.87
CA VAL A 485 -20.88 -3.65 34.18
C VAL A 485 -19.98 -4.64 34.89
N THR A 486 -19.52 -4.29 36.09
CA THR A 486 -18.68 -5.17 36.91
C THR A 486 -19.49 -6.37 37.40
N ALA A 487 -18.86 -7.55 37.45
CA ALA A 487 -19.49 -8.72 38.01
C ALA A 487 -19.73 -8.52 39.52
N ALA A 488 -20.90 -8.95 40.00
CA ALA A 488 -21.22 -8.94 41.42
C ALA A 488 -21.00 -10.33 42.01
N THR A 489 -20.19 -10.42 43.06
CA THR A 489 -19.98 -11.68 43.80
C THR A 489 -21.24 -12.03 44.59
N ALA A 490 -21.60 -13.31 44.59
CA ALA A 490 -22.69 -13.81 45.42
C ALA A 490 -22.33 -13.64 46.91
N VAL A 491 -23.27 -13.14 47.71
CA VAL A 491 -23.14 -13.09 49.16
C VAL A 491 -24.00 -14.20 49.74
N ALA A 492 -23.40 -15.12 50.50
CA ALA A 492 -24.12 -16.20 51.15
C ALA A 492 -25.08 -15.64 52.22
N ALA A 493 -26.30 -16.20 52.28
CA ALA A 493 -27.21 -15.92 53.38
C ALA A 493 -26.63 -16.39 54.71
N THR A 494 -26.90 -15.65 55.79
CA THR A 494 -26.46 -16.03 57.14
C THR A 494 -27.61 -15.97 58.14
N THR A 495 -27.53 -16.80 59.18
CA THR A 495 -28.46 -16.77 60.31
C THR A 495 -27.71 -17.12 61.57
N THR A 496 -27.82 -16.29 62.60
CA THR A 496 -27.19 -16.55 63.89
C THR A 496 -28.17 -17.28 64.79
N ALA A 497 -27.79 -18.45 65.29
CA ALA A 497 -28.51 -19.15 66.34
C ALA A 497 -27.89 -18.83 67.71
N THR A 498 -28.70 -18.36 68.65
CA THR A 498 -28.30 -18.07 70.03
C THR A 498 -28.84 -19.14 70.96
N PHE A 499 -27.94 -19.71 71.75
CA PHE A 499 -28.18 -20.81 72.67
C PHE A 499 -28.09 -20.31 74.11
N THR A 500 -28.89 -20.91 74.98
CA THR A 500 -28.84 -20.74 76.43
C THR A 500 -28.37 -22.04 77.10
N ALA A 501 -28.14 -22.01 78.41
CA ALA A 501 -27.88 -23.24 79.17
C ALA A 501 -29.08 -24.20 79.08
N VAL A 502 -28.80 -25.50 79.09
CA VAL A 502 -29.82 -26.57 79.08
C VAL A 502 -29.50 -27.60 80.15
N THR A 503 -30.54 -28.23 80.70
CA THR A 503 -30.39 -29.32 81.67
C THR A 503 -30.24 -30.67 80.95
N SER A 504 -29.73 -31.67 81.67
CA SER A 504 -29.61 -33.04 81.18
C SER A 504 -30.91 -33.55 80.54
N GLY A 505 -30.79 -34.29 79.43
CA GLY A 505 -31.89 -34.84 78.65
C GLY A 505 -32.57 -33.86 77.67
N THR A 506 -32.22 -32.58 77.70
CA THR A 506 -32.80 -31.59 76.77
C THR A 506 -32.23 -31.76 75.37
N ALA A 507 -33.10 -31.86 74.37
CA ALA A 507 -32.72 -31.87 72.96
C ALA A 507 -32.75 -30.45 72.36
N VAL A 508 -31.63 -30.03 71.79
CA VAL A 508 -31.51 -28.79 71.01
C VAL A 508 -31.45 -29.18 69.54
N THR A 509 -32.27 -28.57 68.71
CA THR A 509 -32.27 -28.85 67.26
C THR A 509 -32.07 -27.56 66.50
N VAL A 510 -31.15 -27.55 65.54
CA VAL A 510 -31.00 -26.45 64.59
C VAL A 510 -30.89 -27.04 63.18
N ASN A 511 -31.85 -26.68 62.34
CA ASN A 511 -31.85 -27.02 60.91
C ASN A 511 -31.60 -28.51 60.59
N GLY A 512 -32.24 -29.41 61.34
CA GLY A 512 -32.20 -30.87 61.13
C GLY A 512 -31.16 -31.64 61.94
N LEU A 513 -30.16 -30.97 62.52
CA LEU A 513 -29.24 -31.60 63.48
C LEU A 513 -29.80 -31.44 64.90
N THR A 514 -29.93 -32.56 65.62
CA THR A 514 -30.36 -32.57 67.02
C THR A 514 -29.22 -33.03 67.92
N PHE A 515 -28.95 -32.26 68.97
CA PHE A 515 -28.02 -32.59 70.04
C PHE A 515 -28.77 -32.74 71.36
N THR A 516 -28.65 -33.90 72.01
CA THR A 516 -29.29 -34.19 73.31
C THR A 516 -28.26 -34.18 74.42
N ALA A 517 -28.42 -33.27 75.39
CA ALA A 517 -27.45 -33.10 76.48
C ALA A 517 -27.44 -34.31 77.42
N ALA A 518 -26.25 -34.84 77.73
CA ALA A 518 -26.08 -35.97 78.67
C ALA A 518 -25.91 -35.51 80.14
N LYS A 519 -25.78 -34.21 80.36
CA LYS A 519 -25.60 -33.51 81.65
C LYS A 519 -26.02 -32.06 81.48
N ASP A 520 -26.03 -31.29 82.57
CA ASP A 520 -26.27 -29.84 82.48
C ASP A 520 -25.11 -29.16 81.72
N LEU A 521 -25.45 -28.33 80.74
CA LEU A 521 -24.49 -27.65 79.88
C LEU A 521 -24.69 -26.13 79.91
N THR A 522 -23.58 -25.41 79.94
CA THR A 522 -23.55 -23.96 79.76
C THR A 522 -23.92 -23.57 78.32
N ALA A 523 -24.35 -22.32 78.11
CA ALA A 523 -24.69 -21.81 76.78
C ALA A 523 -23.54 -21.99 75.76
N ALA A 524 -22.28 -21.79 76.18
CA ALA A 524 -21.10 -21.99 75.34
C ALA A 524 -20.89 -23.46 74.95
N GLN A 525 -21.15 -24.40 75.87
CA GLN A 525 -21.05 -25.84 75.59
C GLN A 525 -22.16 -26.33 74.67
N VAL A 526 -23.36 -25.75 74.76
CA VAL A 526 -24.45 -26.01 73.80
C VAL A 526 -24.12 -25.43 72.43
N ALA A 527 -23.63 -24.19 72.36
CA ALA A 527 -23.22 -23.57 71.10
C ALA A 527 -22.08 -24.35 70.41
N ALA A 528 -21.11 -24.86 71.18
CA ALA A 528 -20.02 -25.69 70.66
C ALA A 528 -20.52 -26.98 69.98
N ALA A 529 -21.70 -27.47 70.35
CA ALA A 529 -22.29 -28.63 69.69
C ALA A 529 -22.67 -28.37 68.22
N PHE A 530 -22.87 -27.10 67.85
CA PHE A 530 -23.28 -26.66 66.51
C PHE A 530 -22.22 -25.83 65.78
N SER A 531 -21.02 -25.66 66.34
CA SER A 531 -19.93 -24.90 65.70
C SER A 531 -19.08 -25.76 64.77
N GLY A 532 -18.50 -25.14 63.73
CA GLY A 532 -17.58 -25.81 62.81
C GLY A 532 -18.19 -26.90 61.93
N LEU A 533 -19.51 -26.89 61.75
CA LEU A 533 -20.22 -27.86 60.93
C LEU A 533 -19.91 -27.64 59.46
N THR A 534 -19.76 -28.76 58.74
CA THR A 534 -19.74 -28.78 57.27
C THR A 534 -21.13 -29.11 56.71
N ALA A 535 -21.32 -28.96 55.39
CA ALA A 535 -22.60 -29.28 54.76
C ALA A 535 -22.98 -30.75 54.93
N GLY A 536 -24.16 -31.02 55.50
CA GLY A 536 -24.65 -32.39 55.69
C GLY A 536 -24.04 -33.10 56.90
N ASP A 537 -23.33 -32.38 57.75
CA ASP A 537 -22.58 -32.93 58.88
C ASP A 537 -23.51 -33.58 59.91
N LYS A 538 -23.12 -34.76 60.38
CA LYS A 538 -23.85 -35.57 61.38
C LYS A 538 -23.23 -35.48 62.77
N GLN A 539 -22.01 -34.94 62.89
CA GLN A 539 -21.22 -34.84 64.13
C GLN A 539 -20.99 -36.17 64.90
N ALA A 540 -21.35 -37.32 64.30
CA ALA A 540 -21.32 -38.63 64.95
C ALA A 540 -19.90 -39.13 65.33
N GLY A 541 -18.84 -38.48 64.83
CA GLY A 541 -17.45 -38.77 65.21
C GLY A 541 -16.55 -37.53 65.36
N THR A 542 -17.09 -36.33 65.17
CA THR A 542 -16.34 -35.06 65.07
C THR A 542 -16.84 -33.98 66.05
N GLY A 543 -18.05 -34.14 66.60
CA GLY A 543 -18.62 -33.21 67.58
C GLY A 543 -18.26 -33.55 69.04
N PRO A 544 -18.56 -32.67 70.01
CA PRO A 544 -18.35 -32.90 71.45
C PRO A 544 -19.25 -33.99 72.06
N THR A 545 -19.05 -35.25 71.68
CA THR A 545 -19.84 -36.42 72.12
C THR A 545 -19.74 -36.74 73.60
N ALA A 546 -18.75 -36.20 74.32
CA ALA A 546 -18.65 -36.30 75.78
C ALA A 546 -19.72 -35.47 76.53
N ASN A 547 -20.43 -34.58 75.83
CA ASN A 547 -21.45 -33.70 76.40
C ASN A 547 -22.88 -34.10 76.02
N GLY A 548 -23.05 -35.02 75.06
CA GLY A 548 -24.36 -35.42 74.56
C GLY A 548 -24.28 -36.27 73.31
N THR A 549 -25.44 -36.67 72.79
CA THR A 549 -25.57 -37.50 71.58
C THR A 549 -26.17 -36.71 70.43
N TYR A 550 -25.73 -37.00 69.21
CA TYR A 550 -26.25 -36.40 67.98
C TYR A 550 -27.20 -37.34 67.26
N THR A 551 -28.32 -36.82 66.77
CA THR A 551 -29.22 -37.48 65.83
C THR A 551 -29.56 -36.54 64.67
N GLY A 552 -29.94 -37.11 63.53
CA GLY A 552 -30.15 -36.33 62.30
C GLY A 552 -28.83 -35.88 61.65
N ALA A 553 -28.93 -34.84 60.82
CA ALA A 553 -27.80 -34.23 60.13
C ALA A 553 -28.12 -32.74 59.95
N SER A 554 -27.10 -31.89 59.99
CA SER A 554 -27.26 -30.51 59.57
C SER A 554 -27.70 -30.50 58.11
N ALA A 555 -28.65 -29.62 57.76
CA ALA A 555 -29.14 -29.56 56.38
C ALA A 555 -27.97 -29.32 55.40
N ALA A 556 -27.97 -30.02 54.26
CA ALA A 556 -26.86 -30.10 53.30
C ALA A 556 -26.45 -28.76 52.64
N ALA A 557 -27.14 -27.66 52.94
CA ALA A 557 -26.90 -26.35 52.36
C ALA A 557 -26.11 -25.39 53.27
N TRP A 558 -25.52 -25.86 54.38
CA TRP A 558 -25.04 -24.97 55.46
C TRP A 558 -23.67 -25.35 56.05
N THR A 559 -22.88 -24.34 56.40
CA THR A 559 -21.73 -24.47 57.30
C THR A 559 -21.92 -23.59 58.53
N THR A 560 -21.14 -23.82 59.59
CA THR A 560 -21.18 -22.97 60.77
C THR A 560 -19.83 -22.43 61.22
N GLY A 561 -19.85 -21.21 61.74
CA GLY A 561 -18.68 -20.55 62.31
C GLY A 561 -18.31 -21.04 63.71
N ALA A 562 -17.35 -20.35 64.32
CA ALA A 562 -16.96 -20.59 65.71
C ALA A 562 -18.01 -20.09 66.71
N VAL A 563 -17.93 -20.59 67.94
CA VAL A 563 -18.75 -20.10 69.06
C VAL A 563 -18.39 -18.66 69.40
N THR A 564 -19.40 -17.80 69.54
CA THR A 564 -19.25 -16.45 70.08
C THR A 564 -19.99 -16.37 71.42
N ASN A 565 -19.29 -15.98 72.48
CA ASN A 565 -19.94 -15.75 73.79
C ASN A 565 -20.57 -14.36 73.79
N ILE A 566 -21.88 -14.29 74.00
CA ILE A 566 -22.64 -13.03 74.03
C ILE A 566 -22.72 -12.51 75.46
N SER A 567 -22.99 -13.40 76.42
CA SER A 567 -23.05 -13.07 77.85
C SER A 567 -22.72 -14.30 78.71
N SER A 568 -22.77 -14.16 80.03
CA SER A 568 -22.65 -15.30 80.95
C SER A 568 -23.76 -16.35 80.79
N THR A 569 -24.85 -16.01 80.10
CA THR A 569 -26.04 -16.89 79.94
C THR A 569 -26.38 -17.21 78.48
N SER A 570 -25.64 -16.66 77.52
CA SER A 570 -25.92 -16.83 76.08
C SER A 570 -24.66 -16.87 75.22
N SER A 571 -24.66 -17.79 74.26
CA SER A 571 -23.60 -17.94 73.24
C SER A 571 -24.24 -18.23 71.89
N SER A 572 -23.58 -17.90 70.78
CA SER A 572 -24.13 -18.07 69.44
C SER A 572 -23.19 -18.74 68.46
N VAL A 573 -23.78 -19.25 67.39
CA VAL A 573 -23.08 -19.74 66.20
C VAL A 573 -23.77 -19.17 64.96
N THR A 574 -22.98 -18.68 64.01
CA THR A 574 -23.49 -18.20 62.72
C THR A 574 -23.49 -19.32 61.70
N PHE A 575 -24.66 -19.59 61.13
CA PHE A 575 -24.88 -20.50 60.02
C PHE A 575 -24.75 -19.73 58.71
N THR A 576 -23.97 -20.25 57.77
CA THR A 576 -23.70 -19.63 56.46
C THR A 576 -24.09 -20.59 55.34
N ALA A 577 -24.87 -20.13 54.38
CA ALA A 577 -25.32 -20.96 53.26
C ALA A 577 -24.13 -21.31 52.35
N VAL A 578 -24.06 -22.55 51.87
CA VAL A 578 -23.03 -22.99 50.90
C VAL A 578 -23.33 -22.47 49.50
N SER A 579 -24.60 -22.16 49.20
CA SER A 579 -24.99 -21.44 47.98
C SER A 579 -26.30 -20.66 48.17
N GLY A 580 -26.39 -19.46 47.59
CA GLY A 580 -27.65 -18.72 47.41
C GLY A 580 -28.24 -18.01 48.64
N THR A 581 -29.57 -17.86 48.61
CA THR A 581 -30.37 -16.96 49.47
C THR A 581 -31.17 -17.65 50.59
N ALA A 582 -31.14 -18.99 50.66
CA ALA A 582 -31.87 -19.74 51.69
C ALA A 582 -31.38 -19.34 53.09
N ALA A 583 -32.26 -19.23 54.08
CA ALA A 583 -31.97 -18.93 55.49
C ALA A 583 -32.20 -20.15 56.40
N VAL A 584 -31.60 -20.19 57.59
CA VAL A 584 -32.00 -21.18 58.61
C VAL A 584 -33.36 -20.76 59.17
N THR A 585 -34.37 -21.63 59.09
CA THR A 585 -35.77 -21.30 59.43
C THR A 585 -36.33 -22.06 60.62
N ALA A 586 -35.59 -23.04 61.15
CA ALA A 586 -36.07 -23.89 62.23
C ALA A 586 -35.01 -24.13 63.31
N ALA A 587 -35.39 -23.85 64.56
CA ALA A 587 -34.65 -24.22 65.75
C ALA A 587 -35.58 -24.52 66.93
N THR A 588 -35.15 -25.39 67.82
CA THR A 588 -35.82 -25.73 69.08
C THR A 588 -34.80 -25.63 70.21
N ASN A 589 -35.18 -25.00 71.33
CA ASN A 589 -34.28 -24.68 72.45
C ASN A 589 -33.05 -23.83 72.05
N ALA A 590 -33.17 -23.09 70.94
CA ALA A 590 -32.28 -22.03 70.51
C ALA A 590 -33.13 -20.92 69.87
N THR A 591 -32.68 -19.67 69.96
CA THR A 591 -33.35 -18.52 69.33
C THR A 591 -32.61 -18.18 68.04
N LEU A 592 -33.33 -18.13 66.92
CA LEU A 592 -32.76 -17.65 65.66
C LEU A 592 -32.86 -16.12 65.61
N GLY A 593 -31.74 -15.46 65.34
CA GLY A 593 -31.73 -14.06 64.97
C GLY A 593 -32.37 -13.84 63.60
N THR A 594 -32.69 -12.58 63.29
CA THR A 594 -33.22 -12.20 61.97
C THR A 594 -32.24 -12.65 60.88
N PRO A 595 -32.67 -13.50 59.93
CA PRO A 595 -31.79 -13.93 58.84
C PRO A 595 -31.33 -12.74 58.00
N VAL A 596 -30.05 -12.74 57.63
CA VAL A 596 -29.52 -11.85 56.60
C VAL A 596 -29.62 -12.61 55.28
N THR A 597 -30.48 -12.12 54.38
CA THR A 597 -30.67 -12.71 53.07
C THR A 597 -29.40 -12.56 52.24
N GLY A 598 -28.98 -13.65 51.59
CA GLY A 598 -27.91 -13.61 50.61
C GLY A 598 -28.34 -12.91 49.32
N THR A 599 -27.38 -12.60 48.47
CA THR A 599 -27.62 -12.10 47.11
C THR A 599 -27.05 -13.09 46.10
N VAL A 600 -27.79 -13.32 45.02
CA VAL A 600 -27.25 -14.05 43.86
C VAL A 600 -26.20 -13.18 43.18
N GLY A 601 -25.10 -13.81 42.76
CA GLY A 601 -24.10 -13.12 41.94
C GLY A 601 -24.66 -12.78 40.57
N ALA A 602 -24.07 -11.78 39.92
CA ALA A 602 -24.43 -11.37 38.56
C ALA A 602 -23.18 -11.40 37.67
N THR A 603 -23.35 -11.87 36.43
CA THR A 603 -22.30 -11.83 35.41
C THR A 603 -22.08 -10.39 34.96
N GLY A 604 -20.81 -9.98 34.86
CA GLY A 604 -20.47 -8.69 34.27
C GLY A 604 -20.78 -8.63 32.77
N VAL A 605 -20.87 -7.41 32.23
CA VAL A 605 -21.04 -7.14 30.81
C VAL A 605 -19.82 -6.35 30.34
N THR A 606 -19.20 -6.76 29.23
CA THR A 606 -18.11 -6.01 28.60
C THR A 606 -18.67 -4.78 27.90
N GLY A 607 -18.07 -3.62 28.14
CA GLY A 607 -18.46 -2.40 27.44
C GLY A 607 -18.03 -2.39 25.96
N VAL A 608 -18.72 -1.60 25.15
CA VAL A 608 -18.49 -1.42 23.72
C VAL A 608 -18.55 0.06 23.39
N LEU A 609 -17.58 0.56 22.61
CA LEU A 609 -17.62 1.94 22.11
C LEU A 609 -18.77 2.16 21.13
N GLY A 610 -19.39 3.33 21.23
CA GLY A 610 -20.33 3.80 20.23
C GLY A 610 -19.64 4.50 19.06
N VAL A 611 -20.33 4.54 17.93
CA VAL A 611 -19.96 5.28 16.72
C VAL A 611 -21.07 6.28 16.44
N VAL A 612 -20.70 7.56 16.30
CA VAL A 612 -21.57 8.64 15.86
C VAL A 612 -21.06 9.14 14.51
N ASN A 613 -21.94 9.28 13.54
CA ASN A 613 -21.57 9.80 12.23
C ASN A 613 -21.40 11.33 12.27
N GLY A 614 -20.40 11.83 11.54
CA GLY A 614 -20.20 13.26 11.35
C GLY A 614 -21.18 13.82 10.31
N GLY A 615 -21.48 15.11 10.41
CA GLY A 615 -22.40 15.78 9.48
C GLY A 615 -21.82 15.88 8.07
N VAL A 616 -22.69 15.87 7.05
CA VAL A 616 -22.27 16.00 5.65
C VAL A 616 -22.92 17.22 5.01
N THR A 617 -22.10 18.15 4.51
CA THR A 617 -22.54 19.31 3.74
C THR A 617 -22.18 19.09 2.28
N VAL A 618 -23.19 18.95 1.42
CA VAL A 618 -23.02 18.88 -0.03
C VAL A 618 -23.49 20.19 -0.65
N ASN A 619 -22.64 20.81 -1.46
CA ASN A 619 -22.96 22.05 -2.17
C ASN A 619 -22.65 21.91 -3.67
N GLY A 620 -23.68 21.77 -4.50
CA GLY A 620 -23.62 21.91 -5.96
C GLY A 620 -23.89 23.33 -6.46
N ASN A 621 -24.43 24.20 -5.59
CA ASN A 621 -24.80 25.57 -5.93
C ASN A 621 -23.57 26.51 -5.92
N ILE A 622 -22.74 26.33 -6.94
CA ILE A 622 -21.46 27.02 -7.12
C ILE A 622 -21.53 28.19 -8.10
N THR A 623 -20.44 28.96 -8.18
CA THR A 623 -20.25 29.94 -9.25
C THR A 623 -20.05 29.21 -10.58
N GLY A 624 -21.11 29.11 -11.38
CA GLY A 624 -21.10 28.38 -12.65
C GLY A 624 -22.46 27.74 -12.94
N THR A 625 -22.48 26.75 -13.83
CA THR A 625 -23.66 25.89 -14.01
C THR A 625 -23.57 24.74 -13.01
N ASP A 626 -24.57 24.62 -12.14
CA ASP A 626 -24.74 23.42 -11.32
C ASP A 626 -25.13 22.24 -12.22
N VAL A 627 -24.36 21.15 -12.13
CA VAL A 627 -24.59 19.90 -12.88
C VAL A 627 -24.64 18.68 -11.96
N LEU A 628 -24.75 18.90 -10.64
CA LEU A 628 -24.78 17.85 -9.63
C LEU A 628 -26.11 17.09 -9.66
N SER A 629 -26.14 16.05 -10.50
CA SER A 629 -27.36 15.27 -10.72
C SER A 629 -27.63 14.20 -9.66
N THR A 630 -26.58 13.68 -9.01
CA THR A 630 -26.69 12.52 -8.13
C THR A 630 -25.90 12.70 -6.83
N VAL A 631 -26.56 12.49 -5.70
CA VAL A 631 -25.92 12.45 -4.37
C VAL A 631 -26.26 11.13 -3.69
N SER A 632 -25.25 10.48 -3.09
CA SER A 632 -25.43 9.27 -2.29
C SER A 632 -24.77 9.44 -0.92
N LEU A 633 -25.57 9.38 0.14
CA LEU A 633 -25.09 9.48 1.52
C LEU A 633 -25.38 8.16 2.27
N ASN A 634 -24.35 7.55 2.82
CA ASN A 634 -24.45 6.32 3.62
C ASN A 634 -23.79 6.52 4.98
N ALA A 635 -24.55 6.32 6.05
CA ALA A 635 -24.17 6.58 7.44
C ALA A 635 -23.63 8.01 7.62
N TYR A 636 -24.53 8.96 7.91
CA TYR A 636 -24.22 10.38 8.00
C TYR A 636 -24.90 11.01 9.23
N GLY A 637 -24.31 12.08 9.76
CA GLY A 637 -24.87 12.92 10.83
C GLY A 637 -25.96 13.86 10.33
N THR A 638 -26.18 15.01 10.98
CA THR A 638 -27.06 16.03 10.40
C THR A 638 -26.45 16.57 9.12
N SER A 639 -27.18 16.51 8.00
CA SER A 639 -26.62 16.78 6.68
C SER A 639 -27.46 17.73 5.84
N THR A 640 -26.83 18.40 4.89
CA THR A 640 -27.48 19.29 3.91
C THR A 640 -27.03 18.95 2.49
N VAL A 641 -27.94 19.06 1.53
CA VAL A 641 -27.65 18.90 0.10
C VAL A 641 -28.25 20.06 -0.67
N ALA A 642 -27.43 20.99 -1.14
CA ALA A 642 -27.89 22.13 -1.94
C ALA A 642 -27.51 21.93 -3.41
N SER A 643 -28.50 21.73 -4.29
CA SER A 643 -28.31 21.70 -5.75
C SER A 643 -29.65 21.89 -6.47
N ASP A 644 -29.66 22.70 -7.53
CA ASP A 644 -30.84 22.89 -8.38
C ASP A 644 -30.87 21.91 -9.59
N ALA A 645 -29.78 21.17 -9.79
CA ALA A 645 -29.64 20.13 -10.80
C ALA A 645 -29.91 18.69 -10.28
N LEU A 646 -30.15 18.53 -8.98
CA LEU A 646 -30.30 17.22 -8.34
C LEU A 646 -31.52 16.46 -8.86
N THR A 647 -31.28 15.25 -9.38
CA THR A 647 -32.33 14.34 -9.87
C THR A 647 -32.42 13.03 -9.10
N SER A 648 -31.34 12.65 -8.40
CA SER A 648 -31.26 11.40 -7.63
C SER A 648 -30.56 11.63 -6.29
N LEU A 649 -31.26 11.28 -5.19
CA LEU A 649 -30.72 11.26 -3.84
C LEU A 649 -30.89 9.85 -3.24
N SER A 650 -29.77 9.22 -2.90
CA SER A 650 -29.73 7.92 -2.23
C SER A 650 -29.28 8.08 -0.78
N LEU A 651 -30.06 7.54 0.16
CA LEU A 651 -29.81 7.66 1.60
C LEU A 651 -29.81 6.27 2.25
N ALA A 652 -28.79 5.95 3.05
CA ALA A 652 -28.71 4.68 3.76
C ALA A 652 -28.08 4.84 5.17
N ASN A 653 -28.47 3.95 6.09
CA ASN A 653 -27.82 3.71 7.40
C ASN A 653 -27.59 4.95 8.30
N SER A 654 -28.31 6.05 8.13
CA SER A 654 -28.22 7.21 9.01
C SER A 654 -29.24 7.18 10.15
N ALA A 655 -28.83 7.71 11.30
CA ALA A 655 -29.70 8.01 12.45
C ALA A 655 -30.20 9.47 12.48
N SER A 656 -29.82 10.28 11.48
CA SER A 656 -30.04 11.73 11.40
C SER A 656 -30.75 12.13 10.10
N GLY A 657 -31.27 13.35 10.05
CA GLY A 657 -31.97 13.89 8.89
C GLY A 657 -31.05 14.54 7.86
N VAL A 658 -31.56 14.68 6.62
CA VAL A 658 -30.98 15.49 5.54
C VAL A 658 -31.94 16.62 5.21
N THR A 659 -31.41 17.83 5.08
CA THR A 659 -32.12 18.97 4.46
C THR A 659 -31.69 19.08 3.01
N VAL A 660 -32.64 19.19 2.08
CA VAL A 660 -32.39 19.39 0.64
C VAL A 660 -32.93 20.74 0.25
#